data_AF-E9P9I3-F1
#
_entry.id   AF-E9P9I3-F1
#
_cell.length_a   1.000
_cell.length_b   1.000
_cell.length_c   1.000
_cell.angle_alpha   90.00
_cell.angle_beta   90.00
_cell.angle_gamma   90.00
#
_symmetry.space_group_name_H-M   'P 1'
#
loop_
_entity.id
_entity.type
_entity.pdbx_description
1 polymer ?
#
loop_
_entity_poly.entity_id
_entity_poly.type
_entity_poly.pdbx_seq_one_letter_code
_entity_poly.pdbx_strand_id
1 'polypeptide(L)'
;NEIGFRNMSLGKLSRKARKAKKKNKKAMEEANPEDTEETLNKIEGDNSLEAADFRWKAKMNQLSPLERVRHIALYLLCWGEANQVRFTAECLCFIYKCALDYLDSPLCQQRQEPMPEGDFLNRVITPIYHFIRNQVYEIVDGRFVKRERDHNKIVGYDDLNQLFWYPEGIAKIVLEDGTKLIELPLEERYLRLGDVVWDDVFFKTYKETRTWLHLVTNFNRIWVMHISIFWMYFAYNSPTFYTHNYQQLVDNQPLAAYKWASCALGGTVASLIQIVATLCEWSFVPRKWAGAQHLSRRFWFLCIIFGINLGPIIFVFAYDKDTVYSTAAHVVAAVMFFVAVATIIFFSIMPLGGLFTSYMKKSTRRYVASQTFTAAFAPLHGLDRWMSYLVWVTVFAAKYSESYYFLVLSLRDPIRILSTTAMRCTGEYWWGAVLCKVQPKIVLGLVIATDFILFFLDTYLWYIIVNTIFSVGKSFYLGISILTPWRNIFTRLPKRIYSKILATTDMEIKYKPKVLISQVWNAIIISMYREHLLAIDHVQKLLYHQVPSEIEGKRTLRAPTFFVSQDDNNFETEFFPRDSEAERRISFFAQSLSTPIPEPLPVDNMPTFTVLTPHYAERILLSLREIIREDDQFSRVTLLEYLKQLHPVEWECFVKDTKILAEETAAYEGNENEAEKEDALKSQIDDLPFYCIGFKSAAPEYTLRTRIWASLRSQTLYRTISGFMNYSRAIKLLYRVENPEIVQMFGGNAEGLERELEKMARRKFKFLVSMQRLAKFKPHELENAEFLLRAYPDLQIAYLDEEPPLTEGEEPRIYSALIDGHCEILDNGRRRPKFRVQLSGNPILGDGKSDNQNHALIFYRGEYIQLIDANQDNYLEECLKIRSVLAEFEELNVEQVNPYAPGLRYEEQTTNHPVAIVGAREYIFSENSGVLGDVAAGKEQTFGTLFARTLSQIGGKLHYGHPDFINATFMTTRGGVSKAQKGLHLNEDIYAGMNAMLRGGRIKHCEYYQCGKGRDLGFGTILNFTTKIGAGMGEQMLSREYYYLGTQLPVDRFLTFYYAHPGFHLNNLFIQLSLQMFMLTLVNLSSLAHESIMCIYDRNRTSV
;
A
#
# COMPACT_ATOMS: atom_id res chain seq x y z
N ASN A 1 9.94 -13.18 -36.21
CA ASN A 1 8.50 -12.78 -36.10
C ASN A 1 7.95 -13.01 -34.69
N GLU A 2 8.54 -12.39 -33.66
CA GLU A 2 8.23 -12.65 -32.24
C GLU A 2 7.48 -11.51 -31.53
N ILE A 3 7.54 -10.28 -32.04
CA ILE A 3 6.57 -9.24 -31.66
C ILE A 3 5.26 -9.65 -32.31
N GLY A 4 4.17 -9.86 -31.57
CA GLY A 4 2.78 -9.64 -32.00
C GLY A 4 2.22 -10.19 -33.32
N PHE A 5 2.99 -10.85 -34.20
CA PHE A 5 2.71 -10.83 -35.63
C PHE A 5 2.74 -12.21 -36.24
N ARG A 6 1.65 -12.94 -36.01
CA ARG A 6 1.05 -13.85 -36.99
C ARG A 6 -0.36 -14.22 -36.54
N ASN A 7 -1.31 -13.29 -36.66
CA ASN A 7 -2.77 -13.48 -36.76
C ASN A 7 -3.47 -12.15 -36.42
N MET A 8 -3.27 -11.12 -37.25
CA MET A 8 -4.38 -10.20 -37.52
C MET A 8 -5.55 -11.02 -38.08
N SER A 9 -6.80 -10.68 -37.77
CA SER A 9 -7.97 -11.51 -38.03
C SER A 9 -8.18 -11.87 -39.52
N LEU A 10 -7.54 -12.93 -39.99
CA LEU A 10 -7.94 -13.67 -41.19
C LEU A 10 -8.82 -14.85 -40.76
N GLY A 11 -10.08 -14.52 -40.46
CA GLY A 11 -11.19 -15.47 -40.44
C GLY A 11 -11.15 -16.59 -39.40
N LYS A 12 -12.24 -17.36 -39.34
CA LYS A 12 -12.37 -18.52 -38.46
C LYS A 12 -11.29 -19.56 -38.79
N LEU A 13 -10.52 -19.98 -37.78
CA LEU A 13 -9.56 -21.09 -37.87
C LEU A 13 -10.17 -22.31 -38.59
N SER A 14 -9.60 -22.65 -39.76
CA SER A 14 -9.96 -23.85 -40.54
C SER A 14 -9.88 -25.13 -39.69
N ARG A 15 -10.71 -26.12 -40.00
CA ARG A 15 -10.70 -27.46 -39.37
C ARG A 15 -9.31 -28.12 -39.40
N LYS A 16 -8.48 -27.78 -40.40
CA LYS A 16 -7.08 -28.22 -40.55
C LYS A 16 -6.16 -27.59 -39.48
N ALA A 17 -6.31 -26.30 -39.19
CA ALA A 17 -5.55 -25.59 -38.15
C ALA A 17 -5.90 -26.07 -36.73
N ARG A 18 -7.16 -26.46 -36.46
CA ARG A 18 -7.55 -27.07 -35.17
C ARG A 18 -6.93 -28.45 -34.96
N LYS A 19 -6.82 -29.27 -36.00
CA LYS A 19 -6.12 -30.57 -35.94
C LYS A 19 -4.61 -30.38 -35.75
N ALA A 20 -4.00 -29.42 -36.44
CA ALA A 20 -2.58 -29.06 -36.26
C ALA A 20 -2.30 -28.61 -34.82
N LYS A 21 -3.12 -27.72 -34.25
CA LYS A 21 -3.00 -27.29 -32.84
C LYS A 21 -3.04 -28.47 -31.85
N LYS A 22 -3.94 -29.44 -32.05
CA LYS A 22 -4.05 -30.62 -31.17
C LYS A 22 -2.84 -31.56 -31.33
N LYS A 23 -2.30 -31.71 -32.53
CA LYS A 23 -1.07 -32.49 -32.82
C LYS A 23 0.15 -31.82 -32.19
N ASN A 24 0.29 -30.50 -32.35
CA ASN A 24 1.41 -29.71 -31.84
C ASN A 24 1.40 -29.64 -30.31
N LYS A 25 0.23 -29.55 -29.68
CA LYS A 25 0.10 -29.63 -28.22
C LYS A 25 0.63 -30.95 -27.66
N LYS A 26 0.31 -32.07 -28.31
CA LYS A 26 0.81 -33.39 -27.91
C LYS A 26 2.34 -33.49 -28.08
N ALA A 27 2.87 -32.94 -29.17
CA ALA A 27 4.32 -32.87 -29.39
C ALA A 27 5.05 -32.01 -28.34
N MET A 28 4.42 -30.96 -27.81
CA MET A 28 4.96 -30.16 -26.71
C MET A 28 4.92 -30.88 -25.35
N GLU A 29 3.88 -31.68 -25.10
CA GLU A 29 3.75 -32.49 -23.88
C GLU A 29 4.72 -33.68 -23.87
N GLU A 30 5.12 -34.18 -25.04
CA GLU A 30 6.10 -35.25 -25.24
C GLU A 30 7.52 -34.71 -25.52
N ALA A 31 7.74 -33.39 -25.41
CA ALA A 31 9.00 -32.76 -25.77
C ALA A 31 10.11 -33.07 -24.75
N ASN A 32 11.18 -33.70 -25.21
CA ASN A 32 12.39 -33.92 -24.43
C ASN A 32 13.32 -32.69 -24.55
N PRO A 33 14.06 -32.30 -23.50
CA PRO A 33 14.99 -31.15 -23.56
C PRO A 33 16.06 -31.27 -24.67
N GLU A 34 16.44 -32.49 -25.01
CA GLU A 34 17.43 -32.80 -26.06
C GLU A 34 16.89 -32.60 -27.49
N ASP A 35 15.57 -32.66 -27.70
CA ASP A 35 14.90 -32.55 -29.02
C ASP A 35 14.21 -31.18 -29.22
N THR A 36 14.77 -30.12 -28.64
CA THR A 36 14.16 -28.78 -28.66
C THR A 36 14.00 -28.24 -30.09
N GLU A 37 14.98 -28.45 -30.97
CA GLU A 37 14.92 -28.00 -32.38
C GLU A 37 13.86 -28.73 -33.20
N GLU A 38 13.74 -30.05 -33.04
CA GLU A 38 12.72 -30.84 -33.73
C GLU A 38 11.31 -30.38 -33.30
N THR A 39 11.16 -30.06 -32.02
CA THR A 39 9.92 -29.53 -31.46
C THR A 39 9.61 -28.12 -31.98
N LEU A 40 10.61 -27.25 -32.10
CA LEU A 40 10.47 -25.92 -32.73
C LEU A 40 9.98 -26.03 -34.19
N ASN A 41 10.56 -26.95 -34.97
CA ASN A 41 10.15 -27.21 -36.34
C ASN A 41 8.71 -27.79 -36.41
N LYS A 42 8.33 -28.70 -35.50
CA LYS A 42 6.96 -29.23 -35.40
C LYS A 42 5.93 -28.15 -35.04
N ILE A 43 6.33 -27.14 -34.28
CA ILE A 43 5.48 -26.04 -33.81
C ILE A 43 5.50 -24.86 -34.79
N GLU A 44 6.32 -24.90 -35.84
CA GLU A 44 6.41 -23.83 -36.83
C GLU A 44 5.01 -23.51 -37.45
N GLY A 45 4.62 -22.23 -37.40
CA GLY A 45 3.30 -21.78 -37.86
C GLY A 45 2.16 -21.92 -36.84
N ASP A 46 2.37 -22.53 -35.66
CA ASP A 46 1.43 -22.42 -34.54
C ASP A 46 1.58 -21.05 -33.85
N ASN A 47 0.46 -20.37 -33.66
CA ASN A 47 0.38 -19.04 -33.04
C ASN A 47 -0.35 -19.09 -31.70
N SER A 48 -0.44 -20.29 -31.11
CA SER A 48 -0.92 -20.50 -29.75
C SER A 48 0.01 -19.84 -28.72
N LEU A 49 -0.54 -19.48 -27.56
CA LEU A 49 0.24 -18.91 -26.46
C LEU A 49 1.29 -19.90 -25.96
N GLU A 50 0.90 -21.17 -25.82
CA GLU A 50 1.79 -22.28 -25.43
C GLU A 50 3.00 -22.35 -26.38
N ALA A 51 2.77 -22.31 -27.70
CA ALA A 51 3.85 -22.29 -28.69
C ALA A 51 4.77 -21.06 -28.60
N ALA A 52 4.20 -19.88 -28.30
CA ALA A 52 4.98 -18.65 -28.16
C ALA A 52 5.86 -18.67 -26.89
N ASP A 53 5.32 -19.15 -25.77
CA ASP A 53 6.07 -19.34 -24.51
C ASP A 53 7.23 -20.33 -24.71
N PHE A 54 6.96 -21.45 -25.40
CA PHE A 54 8.00 -22.44 -25.73
C PHE A 54 9.13 -21.85 -26.58
N ARG A 55 8.80 -21.10 -27.65
CA ARG A 55 9.80 -20.42 -28.50
C ARG A 55 10.63 -19.42 -27.70
N TRP A 56 9.97 -18.61 -26.88
CA TRP A 56 10.65 -17.61 -26.06
C TRP A 56 11.61 -18.26 -25.05
N LYS A 57 11.17 -19.32 -24.37
CA LYS A 57 12.02 -20.10 -23.45
C LYS A 57 13.19 -20.76 -24.16
N ALA A 58 12.96 -21.41 -25.30
CA ALA A 58 14.02 -22.00 -26.10
C ALA A 58 15.07 -20.96 -26.51
N LYS A 59 14.62 -19.79 -26.98
CA LYS A 59 15.51 -18.67 -27.31
C LYS A 59 16.31 -18.19 -26.11
N MET A 60 15.65 -17.95 -24.97
CA MET A 60 16.33 -17.48 -23.74
C MET A 60 17.33 -18.50 -23.20
N ASN A 61 17.03 -19.79 -23.34
CA ASN A 61 17.91 -20.86 -22.91
C ASN A 61 19.18 -20.94 -23.77
N GLN A 62 19.07 -20.64 -25.07
CA GLN A 62 20.20 -20.61 -26.02
C GLN A 62 21.14 -19.40 -25.82
N LEU A 63 20.67 -18.31 -25.21
CA LEU A 63 21.49 -17.11 -25.02
C LEU A 63 22.71 -17.40 -24.12
N SER A 64 23.87 -16.96 -24.59
CA SER A 64 25.10 -16.92 -23.79
C SER A 64 24.95 -15.96 -22.60
N PRO A 65 25.75 -16.12 -21.53
CA PRO A 65 25.75 -15.18 -20.40
C PRO A 65 25.98 -13.72 -20.82
N LEU A 66 26.85 -13.48 -21.81
CA LEU A 66 27.12 -12.14 -22.34
C LEU A 66 25.90 -11.52 -23.01
N GLU A 67 25.17 -12.29 -23.81
CA GLU A 67 23.95 -11.82 -24.47
C GLU A 67 22.84 -11.53 -23.47
N ARG A 68 22.72 -12.35 -22.41
CA ARG A 68 21.77 -12.10 -21.31
C ARG A 68 22.08 -10.77 -20.62
N VAL A 69 23.36 -10.50 -20.33
CA VAL A 69 23.80 -9.20 -19.77
C VAL A 69 23.51 -8.06 -20.74
N ARG A 70 23.75 -8.25 -22.05
CA ARG A 70 23.46 -7.26 -23.09
C ARG A 70 21.98 -6.90 -23.14
N HIS A 71 21.08 -7.87 -23.03
CA HIS A 71 19.63 -7.65 -22.97
C HIS A 71 19.24 -6.82 -21.74
N ILE A 72 19.77 -7.17 -20.56
CA ILE A 72 19.52 -6.42 -19.32
C ILE A 72 20.04 -4.99 -19.43
N ALA A 73 21.28 -4.82 -19.92
CA ALA A 73 21.88 -3.51 -20.12
C ALA A 73 21.06 -2.64 -21.06
N LEU A 74 20.62 -3.17 -22.20
CA LEU A 74 19.77 -2.44 -23.15
C LEU A 74 18.45 -1.99 -22.51
N TYR A 75 17.78 -2.85 -21.74
CA TYR A 75 16.56 -2.48 -21.04
C TYR A 75 16.81 -1.37 -20.00
N LEU A 76 17.87 -1.49 -19.19
CA LEU A 76 18.21 -0.48 -18.18
C LEU A 76 18.60 0.86 -18.79
N LEU A 77 19.25 0.87 -19.97
CA LEU A 77 19.51 2.11 -20.73
C LEU A 77 18.20 2.75 -21.22
N CYS A 78 17.31 1.96 -21.85
CA CYS A 78 16.00 2.45 -22.29
C CYS A 78 15.17 2.99 -21.12
N TRP A 79 15.13 2.27 -20.00
CA TRP A 79 14.39 2.65 -18.81
C TRP A 79 15.02 3.84 -18.07
N GLY A 80 16.34 3.93 -18.06
CA GLY A 80 17.11 5.00 -17.43
C GLY A 80 16.82 6.38 -18.02
N GLU A 81 16.64 6.48 -19.33
CA GLU A 81 16.33 7.76 -20.01
C GLU A 81 14.82 8.03 -20.18
N ALA A 82 13.95 7.09 -19.81
CA ALA A 82 12.52 7.15 -20.10
C ALA A 82 11.72 8.25 -19.36
N ASN A 83 12.30 8.97 -18.38
CA ASN A 83 11.61 10.01 -17.61
C ASN A 83 10.22 9.56 -17.10
N GLN A 84 9.13 10.26 -17.46
CA GLN A 84 7.75 9.92 -17.08
C GLN A 84 7.18 8.71 -17.85
N VAL A 85 7.80 8.31 -18.96
CA VAL A 85 7.40 7.12 -19.73
C VAL A 85 7.65 5.84 -18.92
N ARG A 86 8.39 5.89 -17.80
CA ARG A 86 8.51 4.79 -16.81
C ARG A 86 7.18 4.33 -16.22
N PHE A 87 6.16 5.19 -16.16
CA PHE A 87 4.81 4.79 -15.77
C PHE A 87 4.11 3.94 -16.84
N THR A 88 4.66 3.89 -18.07
CA THR A 88 4.15 3.12 -19.20
C THR A 88 5.02 1.90 -19.52
N ALA A 89 5.09 0.95 -18.59
CA ALA A 89 5.97 -0.21 -18.68
C ALA A 89 5.77 -1.04 -19.97
N GLU A 90 4.54 -1.22 -20.43
CA GLU A 90 4.25 -1.96 -21.66
C GLU A 90 4.71 -1.21 -22.93
N CYS A 91 4.64 0.13 -22.91
CA CYS A 91 5.22 0.97 -23.96
C CYS A 91 6.76 0.81 -23.98
N LEU A 92 7.41 0.84 -22.80
CA LEU A 92 8.85 0.64 -22.69
C LEU A 92 9.29 -0.76 -23.15
N CYS A 93 8.52 -1.81 -22.82
CA CYS A 93 8.78 -3.16 -23.32
C CYS A 93 8.71 -3.23 -24.85
N PHE A 94 7.78 -2.48 -25.46
CA PHE A 94 7.69 -2.39 -26.92
C PHE A 94 8.90 -1.66 -27.52
N ILE A 95 9.31 -0.54 -26.94
CA ILE A 95 10.49 0.23 -27.36
C ILE A 95 11.76 -0.61 -27.23
N TYR A 96 11.98 -1.25 -26.07
CA TYR A 96 13.08 -2.18 -25.82
C TYR A 96 13.13 -3.28 -26.88
N LYS A 97 11.96 -3.84 -27.22
CA LYS A 97 11.89 -4.93 -28.18
C LYS A 97 12.23 -4.47 -29.61
N CYS A 98 11.80 -3.27 -30.01
CA CYS A 98 12.21 -2.67 -31.29
C CYS A 98 13.72 -2.37 -31.31
N ALA A 99 14.26 -1.84 -30.20
CA ALA A 99 15.69 -1.57 -30.07
C ALA A 99 16.53 -2.86 -30.14
N LEU A 100 16.05 -3.95 -29.51
CA LEU A 100 16.71 -5.25 -29.56
C LEU A 100 16.70 -5.85 -30.98
N ASP A 101 15.56 -5.77 -31.68
CA ASP A 101 15.46 -6.25 -33.08
C ASP A 101 16.40 -5.48 -34.02
N TYR A 102 16.60 -4.18 -33.79
CA TYR A 102 17.59 -3.38 -34.51
C TYR A 102 19.02 -3.75 -34.12
N LEU A 103 19.33 -3.91 -32.83
CA LEU A 103 20.67 -4.25 -32.34
C LEU A 103 21.16 -5.60 -32.90
N ASP A 104 20.27 -6.58 -33.01
CA ASP A 104 20.57 -7.90 -33.56
C ASP A 104 20.59 -7.92 -35.10
N SER A 105 20.18 -6.82 -35.76
CA SER A 105 20.09 -6.75 -37.23
C SER A 105 21.45 -6.53 -37.90
N PRO A 106 21.62 -7.01 -39.15
CA PRO A 106 22.78 -6.65 -39.96
C PRO A 106 22.91 -5.14 -40.18
N LEU A 107 21.79 -4.40 -40.24
CA LEU A 107 21.80 -2.95 -40.42
C LEU A 107 22.55 -2.23 -39.30
N CYS A 108 22.32 -2.61 -38.04
CA CYS A 108 23.07 -2.01 -36.92
C CYS A 108 24.53 -2.47 -36.91
N GLN A 109 24.79 -3.74 -37.24
CA GLN A 109 26.14 -4.31 -37.23
C GLN A 109 27.05 -3.74 -38.33
N GLN A 110 26.47 -3.35 -39.46
CA GLN A 110 27.18 -2.75 -40.61
C GLN A 110 27.39 -1.24 -40.46
N ARG A 111 26.72 -0.59 -39.50
CA ARG A 111 26.84 0.85 -39.27
C ARG A 111 28.20 1.17 -38.66
N GLN A 112 28.98 2.02 -39.34
CA GLN A 112 30.31 2.44 -38.89
C GLN A 112 30.26 3.66 -37.95
N GLU A 113 29.27 4.53 -38.10
CA GLU A 113 29.14 5.75 -37.30
C GLU A 113 28.22 5.53 -36.08
N PRO A 114 28.65 5.96 -34.88
CA PRO A 114 27.79 5.91 -33.69
C PRO A 114 26.55 6.79 -33.88
N MET A 115 25.46 6.44 -33.19
CA MET A 115 24.29 7.30 -33.13
C MET A 115 24.64 8.61 -32.41
N PRO A 116 24.07 9.77 -32.82
CA PRO A 116 24.27 11.02 -32.11
C PRO A 116 23.85 10.94 -30.63
N GLU A 117 24.58 11.63 -29.77
CA GLU A 117 24.24 11.73 -28.35
C GLU A 117 22.85 12.37 -28.19
N GLY A 118 22.02 11.79 -27.32
CA GLY A 118 20.65 12.25 -27.07
C GLY A 118 19.62 11.87 -28.15
N ASP A 119 19.99 11.12 -29.20
CA ASP A 119 19.04 10.68 -30.24
C ASP A 119 17.87 9.88 -29.65
N PHE A 120 18.14 8.90 -28.78
CA PHE A 120 17.07 8.10 -28.16
C PHE A 120 16.10 8.95 -27.34
N LEU A 121 16.64 9.85 -26.50
CA LEU A 121 15.85 10.76 -25.70
C LEU A 121 14.96 11.64 -26.59
N ASN A 122 15.55 12.33 -27.56
CA ASN A 122 14.86 13.34 -28.37
C ASN A 122 13.90 12.75 -29.41
N ARG A 123 14.30 11.66 -30.08
CA ARG A 123 13.53 11.05 -31.15
C ARG A 123 12.47 10.08 -30.63
N VAL A 124 12.78 9.27 -29.61
CA VAL A 124 11.89 8.19 -29.16
C VAL A 124 11.08 8.57 -27.93
N ILE A 125 11.72 9.12 -26.89
CA ILE A 125 11.05 9.36 -25.59
C ILE A 125 10.33 10.70 -25.55
N THR A 126 10.95 11.77 -26.03
CA THR A 126 10.43 13.13 -25.96
C THR A 126 9.05 13.31 -26.63
N PRO A 127 8.75 12.72 -27.81
CA PRO A 127 7.41 12.79 -28.39
C PRO A 127 6.33 12.16 -27.51
N ILE A 128 6.62 11.02 -26.89
CA ILE A 128 5.69 10.34 -25.96
C ILE A 128 5.51 11.16 -24.68
N TYR A 129 6.60 11.72 -24.15
CA TYR A 129 6.55 12.64 -23.00
C TYR A 129 5.68 13.87 -23.31
N HIS A 130 5.87 14.50 -24.48
CA HIS A 130 5.05 15.63 -24.92
C HIS A 130 3.58 15.26 -25.04
N PHE A 131 3.24 14.08 -25.59
CA PHE A 131 1.88 13.59 -25.60
C PHE A 131 1.29 13.55 -24.17
N ILE A 132 1.96 12.87 -23.25
CA ILE A 132 1.52 12.71 -21.85
C ILE A 132 1.35 14.08 -21.18
N ARG A 133 2.34 14.97 -21.33
CA ARG A 133 2.34 16.32 -20.76
C ARG A 133 1.16 17.13 -21.30
N ASN A 134 0.97 17.13 -22.62
CA ASN A 134 -0.06 17.92 -23.30
C ASN A 134 -1.49 17.46 -22.95
N GLN A 135 -1.67 16.25 -22.40
CA GLN A 135 -2.96 15.83 -21.85
C GLN A 135 -3.35 16.62 -20.59
N VAL A 136 -2.36 17.06 -19.78
CA VAL A 136 -2.58 17.68 -18.47
C VAL A 136 -2.27 19.18 -18.48
N TYR A 137 -1.25 19.60 -19.22
CA TYR A 137 -0.77 20.99 -19.25
C TYR A 137 -0.76 21.55 -20.67
N GLU A 138 -0.83 22.86 -20.74
CA GLU A 138 -0.46 23.65 -21.90
C GLU A 138 0.55 24.72 -21.50
N ILE A 139 1.31 25.19 -22.48
CA ILE A 139 2.33 26.20 -22.27
C ILE A 139 1.73 27.53 -22.70
N VAL A 140 1.59 28.44 -21.75
CA VAL A 140 1.12 29.83 -21.98
C VAL A 140 2.20 30.76 -21.42
N ASP A 141 2.75 31.64 -22.26
CA ASP A 141 3.82 32.58 -21.89
C ASP A 141 5.03 31.90 -21.20
N GLY A 142 5.43 30.73 -21.69
CA GLY A 142 6.55 29.95 -21.13
C GLY A 142 6.26 29.31 -19.75
N ARG A 143 5.01 29.36 -19.27
CA ARG A 143 4.58 28.73 -18.02
C ARG A 143 3.63 27.56 -18.27
N PHE A 144 3.80 26.50 -17.50
CA PHE A 144 2.88 25.36 -17.51
C PHE A 144 1.57 25.75 -16.82
N VAL A 145 0.51 25.87 -17.61
CA VAL A 145 -0.86 26.09 -17.14
C VAL A 145 -1.61 24.77 -17.22
N LYS A 146 -2.31 24.41 -16.15
CA LYS A 146 -3.09 23.16 -16.11
C LYS A 146 -4.33 23.32 -17.01
N ARG A 147 -4.58 22.33 -17.86
CA ARG A 147 -5.82 22.24 -18.63
C ARG A 147 -6.99 21.84 -17.74
N GLU A 148 -8.13 22.53 -17.88
CA GLU A 148 -9.38 22.19 -17.18
C GLU A 148 -10.12 21.03 -17.87
N ARG A 149 -9.47 19.87 -17.93
CA ARG A 149 -10.07 18.62 -18.44
C ARG A 149 -10.39 17.68 -17.27
N ASP A 150 -11.58 17.08 -17.33
CA ASP A 150 -11.97 16.02 -16.40
C ASP A 150 -11.29 14.69 -16.77
N HIS A 151 -11.15 13.78 -15.81
CA HIS A 151 -10.36 12.53 -15.94
C HIS A 151 -10.86 11.65 -17.10
N ASN A 152 -12.16 11.62 -17.35
CA ASN A 152 -12.78 10.89 -18.46
C ASN A 152 -12.33 11.34 -19.87
N LYS A 153 -11.74 12.54 -20.01
CA LYS A 153 -11.25 13.12 -21.27
C LYS A 153 -9.73 13.06 -21.38
N ILE A 154 -9.02 12.80 -20.29
CA ILE A 154 -7.55 12.73 -20.24
C ILE A 154 -7.11 11.32 -20.58
N VAL A 155 -6.23 11.15 -21.58
CA VAL A 155 -5.59 9.85 -21.83
C VAL A 155 -4.45 9.66 -20.82
N GLY A 156 -4.60 8.71 -19.90
CA GLY A 156 -3.66 8.47 -18.80
C GLY A 156 -2.61 7.39 -19.13
N TYR A 157 -1.65 7.18 -18.21
CA TYR A 157 -0.58 6.19 -18.39
C TYR A 157 -1.09 4.76 -18.66
N ASP A 158 -2.17 4.35 -17.99
CA ASP A 158 -2.75 3.02 -18.20
C ASP A 158 -3.50 2.89 -19.54
N ASP A 159 -4.00 4.01 -20.10
CA ASP A 159 -4.58 4.00 -21.45
C ASP A 159 -3.49 3.72 -22.49
N LEU A 160 -2.30 4.32 -22.31
CA LEU A 160 -1.11 4.05 -23.13
C LEU A 160 -0.68 2.59 -23.04
N ASN A 161 -0.56 2.04 -21.82
CA ASN A 161 -0.15 0.64 -21.62
C ASN A 161 -1.12 -0.35 -22.29
N GLN A 162 -2.43 -0.10 -22.19
CA GLN A 162 -3.44 -0.99 -22.75
C GLN A 162 -3.45 -1.05 -24.29
N LEU A 163 -2.83 -0.08 -24.98
CA LEU A 163 -2.60 -0.16 -26.42
C LEU A 163 -1.75 -1.39 -26.76
N PHE A 164 -0.71 -1.65 -25.98
CA PHE A 164 0.28 -2.69 -26.24
C PHE A 164 -0.15 -4.09 -25.79
N TRP A 165 -1.29 -4.20 -25.11
CA TRP A 165 -1.85 -5.48 -24.66
C TRP A 165 -2.42 -6.33 -25.80
N TYR A 166 -2.85 -5.69 -26.89
CA TYR A 166 -3.58 -6.33 -27.98
C TYR A 166 -2.90 -6.05 -29.32
N PRO A 167 -2.79 -7.06 -30.23
CA PRO A 167 -2.24 -6.85 -31.57
C PRO A 167 -2.95 -5.74 -32.36
N GLU A 168 -4.26 -5.59 -32.16
CA GLU A 168 -5.07 -4.55 -32.78
C GLU A 168 -4.65 -3.14 -32.36
N GLY A 169 -4.09 -2.98 -31.15
CA GLY A 169 -3.54 -1.70 -30.69
C GLY A 169 -2.20 -1.39 -31.36
N ILE A 170 -1.30 -2.38 -31.43
CA ILE A 170 0.00 -2.23 -32.13
C ILE A 170 -0.21 -1.94 -33.62
N ALA A 171 -1.23 -2.53 -34.25
CA ALA A 171 -1.56 -2.29 -35.65
C ALA A 171 -2.11 -0.87 -35.95
N LYS A 172 -2.43 -0.08 -34.91
CA LYS A 172 -2.82 1.33 -35.06
C LYS A 172 -1.63 2.29 -35.10
N ILE A 173 -0.42 1.83 -34.79
CA ILE A 173 0.76 2.69 -34.79
C ILE A 173 1.05 3.10 -36.25
N VAL A 174 0.86 4.38 -36.53
CA VAL A 174 1.00 5.01 -37.85
C VAL A 174 2.11 6.04 -37.83
N LEU A 175 2.82 6.13 -38.96
CA LEU A 175 3.84 7.13 -39.22
C LEU A 175 3.23 8.39 -39.83
N GLU A 176 4.00 9.48 -39.90
CA GLU A 176 3.59 10.75 -40.53
C GLU A 176 3.14 10.61 -41.99
N ASP A 177 3.69 9.65 -42.73
CA ASP A 177 3.32 9.34 -44.12
C ASP A 177 2.06 8.45 -44.24
N GLY A 178 1.43 8.11 -43.12
CA GLY A 178 0.26 7.24 -43.03
C GLY A 178 0.55 5.75 -43.14
N THR A 179 1.81 5.35 -43.33
CA THR A 179 2.20 3.93 -43.33
C THR A 179 2.15 3.38 -41.90
N LYS A 180 1.84 2.08 -41.76
CA LYS A 180 1.79 1.46 -40.45
C LYS A 180 3.16 0.91 -40.08
N LEU A 181 3.58 1.14 -38.84
CA LEU A 181 4.87 0.63 -38.33
C LEU A 181 5.00 -0.90 -38.49
N ILE A 182 3.88 -1.62 -38.47
CA ILE A 182 3.85 -3.09 -38.61
C ILE A 182 4.18 -3.58 -40.03
N GLU A 183 4.02 -2.73 -41.04
CA GLU A 183 4.28 -3.07 -42.45
C GLU A 183 5.77 -3.00 -42.76
N LEU A 184 6.56 -2.33 -41.92
CA LEU A 184 8.00 -2.22 -42.05
C LEU A 184 8.73 -3.51 -41.59
N PRO A 185 9.89 -3.82 -42.22
CA PRO A 185 10.81 -4.85 -41.73
C PRO A 185 11.21 -4.65 -40.26
N LEU A 186 11.51 -5.73 -39.54
CA LEU A 186 11.81 -5.69 -38.09
C LEU A 186 12.98 -4.74 -37.76
N GLU A 187 13.99 -4.75 -38.61
CA GLU A 187 15.22 -3.98 -38.48
C GLU A 187 15.03 -2.47 -38.69
N GLU A 188 14.02 -2.03 -39.44
CA GLU A 188 13.78 -0.60 -39.72
C GLU A 188 12.89 0.09 -38.68
N ARG A 189 12.13 -0.68 -37.90
CA ARG A 189 11.10 -0.15 -36.98
C ARG A 189 11.66 0.80 -35.94
N TYR A 190 12.82 0.48 -35.36
CA TYR A 190 13.45 1.32 -34.33
C TYR A 190 13.83 2.71 -34.85
N LEU A 191 14.36 2.77 -36.08
CA LEU A 191 14.77 4.03 -36.71
C LEU A 191 13.56 4.92 -36.99
N ARG A 192 12.43 4.32 -37.35
CA ARG A 192 11.16 5.01 -37.66
C ARG A 192 10.29 5.34 -36.44
N LEU A 193 10.70 4.97 -35.22
CA LEU A 193 9.91 5.29 -34.00
C LEU A 193 9.74 6.81 -33.78
N GLY A 194 10.66 7.62 -34.30
CA GLY A 194 10.57 9.09 -34.22
C GLY A 194 9.49 9.69 -35.10
N ASP A 195 9.13 9.01 -36.18
CA ASP A 195 8.16 9.50 -37.17
C ASP A 195 6.72 9.09 -36.81
N VAL A 196 6.49 8.56 -35.60
CA VAL A 196 5.19 8.07 -35.14
C VAL A 196 4.33 9.22 -34.64
N VAL A 197 3.12 9.35 -35.20
CA VAL A 197 2.13 10.36 -34.77
C VAL A 197 1.31 9.82 -33.60
N TRP A 198 1.83 9.95 -32.38
CA TRP A 198 1.20 9.39 -31.18
C TRP A 198 -0.22 9.91 -30.87
N ASP A 199 -0.56 11.12 -31.31
CA ASP A 199 -1.89 11.73 -31.13
C ASP A 199 -3.02 10.95 -31.81
N ASP A 200 -2.75 10.33 -32.96
CA ASP A 200 -3.73 9.51 -33.69
C ASP A 200 -3.78 8.07 -33.19
N VAL A 201 -2.76 7.64 -32.44
CA VAL A 201 -2.58 6.27 -31.97
C VAL A 201 -3.22 6.07 -30.60
N PHE A 202 -2.97 6.97 -29.65
CA PHE A 202 -3.43 6.83 -28.28
C PHE A 202 -4.89 7.27 -28.11
N PHE A 203 -5.68 6.47 -27.38
CA PHE A 203 -7.09 6.75 -27.12
C PHE A 203 -7.51 6.24 -25.75
N LYS A 204 -8.57 6.85 -25.20
CA LYS A 204 -9.13 6.50 -23.89
C LYS A 204 -9.74 5.09 -23.89
N THR A 205 -9.34 4.23 -22.94
CA THR A 205 -9.82 2.83 -22.84
C THR A 205 -10.74 2.58 -21.65
N TYR A 206 -10.79 3.49 -20.69
CA TYR A 206 -11.71 3.48 -19.55
C TYR A 206 -12.04 4.92 -19.18
N LYS A 207 -13.29 5.22 -18.79
CA LYS A 207 -13.74 6.57 -18.42
C LYS A 207 -13.94 6.67 -16.91
N GLU A 208 -13.04 7.40 -16.25
CA GLU A 208 -13.14 7.74 -14.83
C GLU A 208 -14.08 8.94 -14.66
N THR A 209 -15.36 8.69 -14.39
CA THR A 209 -16.40 9.75 -14.26
C THR A 209 -16.89 9.87 -12.83
N ARG A 210 -16.88 11.08 -12.25
CA ARG A 210 -17.34 11.35 -10.88
C ARG A 210 -18.83 11.06 -10.68
N THR A 211 -19.18 9.81 -10.39
CA THR A 211 -20.56 9.34 -10.22
C THR A 211 -20.63 8.17 -9.23
N TRP A 212 -21.77 8.04 -8.56
CA TRP A 212 -22.09 6.87 -7.71
C TRP A 212 -22.30 5.58 -8.51
N LEU A 213 -22.41 5.65 -9.83
CA LEU A 213 -22.65 4.50 -10.71
C LEU A 213 -21.46 3.51 -10.72
N HIS A 214 -20.24 3.99 -10.41
CA HIS A 214 -19.08 3.10 -10.23
C HIS A 214 -19.29 2.14 -9.05
N LEU A 215 -19.94 2.55 -7.97
CA LEU A 215 -20.24 1.65 -6.85
C LEU A 215 -21.23 0.55 -7.21
N VAL A 216 -22.22 0.88 -8.02
CA VAL A 216 -23.21 -0.09 -8.50
C VAL A 216 -22.54 -1.15 -9.38
N THR A 217 -21.55 -0.74 -10.18
CA THR A 217 -20.83 -1.64 -11.11
C THR A 217 -19.74 -2.44 -10.41
N ASN A 218 -18.83 -1.76 -9.70
CA ASN A 218 -17.64 -2.35 -9.09
C ASN A 218 -18.01 -3.26 -7.91
N PHE A 219 -19.06 -2.92 -7.16
CA PHE A 219 -19.48 -3.64 -5.94
C PHE A 219 -20.90 -4.19 -6.03
N ASN A 220 -21.37 -4.50 -7.24
CA ASN A 220 -22.67 -5.14 -7.51
C ASN A 220 -23.00 -6.29 -6.54
N ARG A 221 -22.02 -7.13 -6.20
CA ARG A 221 -22.18 -8.26 -5.27
C ARG A 221 -22.56 -7.82 -3.85
N ILE A 222 -22.01 -6.71 -3.34
CA ILE A 222 -22.38 -6.16 -2.03
C ILE A 222 -23.87 -5.79 -2.04
N TRP A 223 -24.33 -5.10 -3.08
CA TRP A 223 -25.74 -4.72 -3.23
C TRP A 223 -26.66 -5.94 -3.31
N VAL A 224 -26.28 -6.98 -4.04
CA VAL A 224 -27.04 -8.24 -4.09
C VAL A 224 -27.11 -8.91 -2.71
N MET A 225 -25.99 -9.03 -2.00
CA MET A 225 -25.95 -9.67 -0.68
C MET A 225 -26.78 -8.93 0.38
N HIS A 226 -26.92 -7.61 0.25
CA HIS A 226 -27.63 -6.82 1.25
C HIS A 226 -29.09 -6.57 0.86
N ILE A 227 -29.33 -5.98 -0.31
CA ILE A 227 -30.67 -5.55 -0.72
C ILE A 227 -31.60 -6.75 -0.91
N SER A 228 -31.13 -7.83 -1.55
CA SER A 228 -31.97 -8.99 -1.80
C SER A 228 -32.33 -9.75 -0.52
N ILE A 229 -31.42 -9.84 0.45
CA ILE A 229 -31.67 -10.51 1.74
C ILE A 229 -32.54 -9.65 2.63
N PHE A 230 -32.27 -8.34 2.70
CA PHE A 230 -33.16 -7.39 3.39
C PHE A 230 -34.59 -7.49 2.83
N TRP A 231 -34.74 -7.53 1.49
CA TRP A 231 -36.05 -7.72 0.86
C TRP A 231 -36.73 -9.01 1.32
N MET A 232 -36.01 -10.14 1.33
CA MET A 232 -36.58 -11.41 1.78
C MET A 232 -37.05 -11.36 3.24
N TYR A 233 -36.25 -10.78 4.13
CA TYR A 233 -36.59 -10.64 5.55
C TYR A 233 -37.78 -9.70 5.74
N PHE A 234 -37.75 -8.55 5.07
CA PHE A 234 -38.80 -7.55 5.12
C PHE A 234 -40.13 -8.11 4.60
N ALA A 235 -40.12 -8.67 3.38
CA ALA A 235 -41.31 -9.22 2.73
C ALA A 235 -41.96 -10.36 3.55
N TYR A 236 -41.16 -11.19 4.22
CA TYR A 236 -41.68 -12.22 5.10
C TYR A 236 -42.41 -11.65 6.34
N ASN A 237 -41.86 -10.58 6.92
CA ASN A 237 -42.38 -9.94 8.13
C ASN A 237 -43.40 -8.83 7.88
N SER A 238 -43.71 -8.51 6.61
CA SER A 238 -44.65 -7.46 6.22
C SER A 238 -45.91 -7.99 5.50
N PRO A 239 -46.68 -8.93 6.09
CA PRO A 239 -47.85 -9.51 5.43
C PRO A 239 -48.93 -8.48 5.12
N THR A 240 -48.96 -7.35 5.83
CA THR A 240 -49.95 -6.28 5.65
C THR A 240 -49.97 -5.69 4.24
N PHE A 241 -48.84 -5.69 3.52
CA PHE A 241 -48.76 -5.11 2.18
C PHE A 241 -49.37 -5.96 1.07
N TYR A 242 -49.48 -7.27 1.28
CA TYR A 242 -49.94 -8.23 0.26
C TYR A 242 -51.06 -9.15 0.75
N THR A 243 -51.69 -8.81 1.89
CA THR A 243 -52.90 -9.48 2.36
C THR A 243 -54.11 -8.70 1.87
N HIS A 244 -54.98 -9.36 1.11
CA HIS A 244 -56.22 -8.76 0.64
C HIS A 244 -57.14 -8.42 1.83
N ASN A 245 -57.64 -7.18 1.89
CA ASN A 245 -58.50 -6.65 2.97
C ASN A 245 -57.94 -6.92 4.39
N TYR A 246 -56.69 -6.53 4.65
CA TYR A 246 -56.08 -6.68 5.97
C TYR A 246 -56.86 -5.93 7.07
N GLN A 247 -57.22 -6.63 8.14
CA GLN A 247 -57.92 -6.10 9.32
C GLN A 247 -57.01 -6.20 10.55
N GLN A 248 -56.62 -5.05 11.11
CA GLN A 248 -55.66 -4.96 12.22
C GLN A 248 -56.09 -5.74 13.48
N LEU A 249 -57.39 -5.75 13.81
CA LEU A 249 -57.92 -6.43 15.01
C LEU A 249 -57.92 -7.96 14.90
N VAL A 250 -58.03 -8.48 13.68
CA VAL A 250 -58.11 -9.93 13.40
C VAL A 250 -56.75 -10.51 13.04
N ASP A 251 -55.83 -9.67 12.55
CA ASP A 251 -54.51 -10.06 12.02
C ASP A 251 -54.62 -11.20 10.98
N ASN A 252 -55.55 -11.03 10.04
CA ASN A 252 -55.78 -12.01 8.97
C ASN A 252 -54.48 -12.27 8.21
N GLN A 253 -54.12 -13.55 8.08
CA GLN A 253 -52.87 -13.97 7.47
C GLN A 253 -53.06 -14.24 5.97
N PRO A 254 -52.09 -13.87 5.12
CA PRO A 254 -52.12 -14.21 3.71
C PRO A 254 -51.87 -15.71 3.52
N LEU A 255 -52.34 -16.26 2.40
CA LEU A 255 -52.08 -17.63 2.00
C LEU A 255 -50.56 -17.88 1.90
N ALA A 256 -50.12 -19.10 2.25
CA ALA A 256 -48.70 -19.44 2.26
C ALA A 256 -48.03 -19.24 0.89
N ALA A 257 -48.75 -19.44 -0.22
CA ALA A 257 -48.26 -19.17 -1.57
C ALA A 257 -47.80 -17.71 -1.75
N TYR A 258 -48.55 -16.74 -1.21
CA TYR A 258 -48.23 -15.31 -1.31
C TYR A 258 -47.02 -14.95 -0.43
N LYS A 259 -46.88 -15.56 0.75
CA LYS A 259 -45.69 -15.39 1.59
C LYS A 259 -44.42 -15.87 0.87
N TRP A 260 -44.45 -17.07 0.30
CA TRP A 260 -43.32 -17.61 -0.47
C TRP A 260 -43.02 -16.77 -1.72
N ALA A 261 -44.06 -16.34 -2.45
CA ALA A 261 -43.92 -15.53 -3.66
C ALA A 261 -43.36 -14.12 -3.38
N SER A 262 -43.83 -13.44 -2.32
CA SER A 262 -43.31 -12.14 -1.87
C SER A 262 -41.81 -12.20 -1.54
N CYS A 263 -41.39 -13.26 -0.84
CA CYS A 263 -39.97 -13.48 -0.54
C CYS A 263 -39.15 -13.81 -1.80
N ALA A 264 -39.71 -14.62 -2.72
CA ALA A 264 -39.05 -15.00 -3.97
C ALA A 264 -38.74 -13.80 -4.88
N LEU A 265 -39.44 -12.67 -4.74
CA LEU A 265 -39.10 -11.42 -5.44
C LEU A 265 -37.68 -10.92 -5.13
N GLY A 266 -37.05 -11.35 -4.03
CA GLY A 266 -35.64 -11.06 -3.75
C GLY A 266 -34.69 -11.51 -4.87
N GLY A 267 -34.99 -12.63 -5.55
CA GLY A 267 -34.23 -13.10 -6.72
C GLY A 267 -34.42 -12.21 -7.96
N THR A 268 -35.61 -11.60 -8.09
CA THR A 268 -35.89 -10.58 -9.12
C THR A 268 -35.10 -9.30 -8.84
N VAL A 269 -35.07 -8.84 -7.58
CA VAL A 269 -34.26 -7.70 -7.15
C VAL A 269 -32.77 -7.94 -7.44
N ALA A 270 -32.24 -9.13 -7.13
CA ALA A 270 -30.86 -9.49 -7.43
C ALA A 270 -30.55 -9.40 -8.93
N SER A 271 -31.46 -9.91 -9.76
CA SER A 271 -31.33 -9.87 -11.22
C SER A 271 -31.39 -8.44 -11.76
N LEU A 272 -32.28 -7.60 -11.21
CA LEU A 272 -32.39 -6.19 -11.57
C LEU A 272 -31.10 -5.42 -11.26
N ILE A 273 -30.51 -5.63 -10.08
CA ILE A 273 -29.23 -5.02 -9.69
C ILE A 273 -28.15 -5.37 -10.72
N GLN A 274 -28.09 -6.62 -11.18
CA GLN A 274 -27.11 -7.05 -12.18
C GLN A 274 -27.33 -6.43 -13.56
N ILE A 275 -28.60 -6.24 -13.95
CA ILE A 275 -28.96 -5.55 -15.20
C ILE A 275 -28.50 -4.09 -15.11
N VAL A 276 -28.80 -3.40 -14.01
CA VAL A 276 -28.39 -2.00 -13.79
C VAL A 276 -26.86 -1.87 -13.76
N ALA A 277 -26.15 -2.76 -13.07
CA ALA A 277 -24.69 -2.79 -13.07
C ALA A 277 -24.11 -2.99 -14.49
N THR A 278 -24.72 -3.87 -15.28
CA THR A 278 -24.32 -4.07 -16.69
C THR A 278 -24.61 -2.83 -17.54
N LEU A 279 -25.72 -2.13 -17.29
CA LEU A 279 -26.05 -0.87 -17.97
C LEU A 279 -25.05 0.24 -17.64
N CYS A 280 -24.65 0.34 -16.36
CA CYS A 280 -23.65 1.30 -15.92
C CYS A 280 -22.27 1.01 -16.53
N GLU A 281 -21.86 -0.26 -16.67
CA GLU A 281 -20.57 -0.58 -17.31
C GLU A 281 -20.47 -0.09 -18.77
N TRP A 282 -21.60 0.06 -19.49
CA TRP A 282 -21.59 0.65 -20.83
C TRP A 282 -21.12 2.11 -20.85
N SER A 283 -21.35 2.88 -19.78
CA SER A 283 -20.92 4.28 -19.72
C SER A 283 -19.41 4.42 -19.48
N PHE A 284 -18.81 3.48 -18.74
CA PHE A 284 -17.40 3.55 -18.32
C PHE A 284 -16.42 2.95 -19.32
N VAL A 285 -16.74 1.81 -19.95
CA VAL A 285 -15.81 1.13 -20.85
C VAL A 285 -16.17 1.42 -22.31
N PRO A 286 -15.34 2.18 -23.06
CA PRO A 286 -15.55 2.45 -24.48
C PRO A 286 -15.47 1.17 -25.33
N ARG A 287 -16.37 1.03 -26.30
CA ARG A 287 -16.44 -0.17 -27.15
C ARG A 287 -15.42 -0.20 -28.29
N LYS A 288 -14.73 0.92 -28.55
CA LYS A 288 -13.62 1.00 -29.50
C LYS A 288 -12.37 0.23 -29.03
N TRP A 289 -12.28 -0.08 -27.74
CA TRP A 289 -11.15 -0.80 -27.15
C TRP A 289 -11.25 -2.32 -27.43
N ALA A 290 -10.16 -2.92 -27.91
CA ALA A 290 -10.12 -4.34 -28.30
C ALA A 290 -10.36 -5.30 -27.11
N GLY A 291 -9.98 -4.88 -25.90
CA GLY A 291 -10.19 -5.63 -24.65
C GLY A 291 -11.61 -5.57 -24.10
N ALA A 292 -12.50 -4.74 -24.68
CA ALA A 292 -13.84 -4.56 -24.18
C ALA A 292 -14.67 -5.87 -24.29
N GLN A 293 -15.26 -6.29 -23.17
CA GLN A 293 -16.10 -7.49 -23.13
C GLN A 293 -17.41 -7.30 -23.94
N HIS A 294 -18.02 -8.42 -24.36
CA HIS A 294 -19.31 -8.41 -25.07
C HIS A 294 -20.50 -8.28 -24.09
N LEU A 295 -20.84 -7.05 -23.70
CA LEU A 295 -21.94 -6.82 -22.73
C LEU A 295 -23.33 -7.15 -23.27
N SER A 296 -23.58 -7.02 -24.58
CA SER A 296 -24.91 -7.26 -25.14
C SER A 296 -25.40 -8.69 -24.89
N ARG A 297 -24.51 -9.67 -24.99
CA ARG A 297 -24.81 -11.07 -24.67
C ARG A 297 -25.08 -11.27 -23.19
N ARG A 298 -24.30 -10.63 -22.31
CA ARG A 298 -24.50 -10.68 -20.86
C ARG A 298 -25.84 -10.06 -20.47
N PHE A 299 -26.18 -8.92 -21.04
CA PHE A 299 -27.44 -8.22 -20.80
C PHE A 299 -28.65 -9.11 -21.12
N TRP A 300 -28.73 -9.69 -22.33
CA TRP A 300 -29.85 -10.56 -22.70
C TRP A 300 -29.99 -11.78 -21.81
N PHE A 301 -28.88 -12.38 -21.38
CA PHE A 301 -28.93 -13.48 -20.43
C PHE A 301 -29.47 -13.04 -19.06
N LEU A 302 -29.03 -11.89 -18.55
CA LEU A 302 -29.55 -11.35 -17.30
C LEU A 302 -31.04 -11.04 -17.41
N CYS A 303 -31.52 -10.55 -18.56
CA CYS A 303 -32.95 -10.38 -18.83
C CYS A 303 -33.72 -11.71 -18.83
N ILE A 304 -33.12 -12.80 -19.33
CA ILE A 304 -33.73 -14.15 -19.27
C ILE A 304 -33.85 -14.61 -17.81
N ILE A 305 -32.78 -14.49 -17.00
CA ILE A 305 -32.83 -14.84 -15.57
C ILE A 305 -33.86 -13.98 -14.82
N PHE A 306 -33.93 -12.69 -15.14
CA PHE A 306 -34.94 -11.78 -14.59
C PHE A 306 -36.36 -12.25 -14.93
N GLY A 307 -36.61 -12.63 -16.18
CA GLY A 307 -37.89 -13.20 -16.60
C GLY A 307 -38.25 -14.51 -15.90
N ILE A 308 -37.27 -15.40 -15.70
CA ILE A 308 -37.45 -16.65 -14.95
C ILE A 308 -37.83 -16.39 -13.50
N ASN A 309 -37.22 -15.40 -12.85
CA ASN A 309 -37.54 -15.07 -11.45
C ASN A 309 -38.87 -14.31 -11.30
N LEU A 310 -39.22 -13.44 -12.25
CA LEU A 310 -40.41 -12.58 -12.15
C LEU A 310 -41.69 -13.24 -12.68
N GLY A 311 -41.64 -13.91 -13.83
CA GLY A 311 -42.82 -14.42 -14.55
C GLY A 311 -43.72 -15.32 -13.71
N PRO A 312 -43.19 -16.37 -13.06
CA PRO A 312 -43.97 -17.25 -12.19
C PRO A 312 -44.59 -16.55 -10.97
N ILE A 313 -43.96 -15.48 -10.47
CA ILE A 313 -44.48 -14.71 -9.34
C ILE A 313 -45.67 -13.85 -9.77
N ILE A 314 -45.61 -13.25 -10.95
CA ILE A 314 -46.75 -12.52 -11.53
C ILE A 314 -47.96 -13.45 -11.66
N PHE A 315 -47.77 -14.72 -12.04
CA PHE A 315 -48.85 -15.71 -12.08
C PHE A 315 -49.54 -15.89 -10.72
N VAL A 316 -48.76 -15.96 -9.62
CA VAL A 316 -49.31 -16.12 -8.26
C VAL A 316 -50.12 -14.90 -7.80
N PHE A 317 -49.67 -13.68 -8.13
CA PHE A 317 -50.35 -12.44 -7.69
C PHE A 317 -51.45 -11.94 -8.63
N ALA A 318 -51.37 -12.21 -9.93
CA ALA A 318 -52.27 -11.59 -10.92
C ALA A 318 -53.32 -12.55 -11.49
N TYR A 319 -53.07 -13.86 -11.48
CA TYR A 319 -53.94 -14.84 -12.15
C TYR A 319 -54.71 -15.74 -11.18
N ASP A 320 -54.11 -16.08 -10.03
CA ASP A 320 -54.82 -16.81 -8.98
C ASP A 320 -55.70 -15.84 -8.18
N LYS A 321 -56.96 -16.17 -7.93
CA LYS A 321 -57.85 -15.29 -7.16
C LYS A 321 -57.44 -15.35 -5.70
N ASP A 322 -57.18 -14.18 -5.10
CA ASP A 322 -56.69 -13.94 -3.72
C ASP A 322 -57.38 -14.71 -2.58
N THR A 323 -58.50 -15.39 -2.85
CA THR A 323 -59.39 -16.01 -1.85
C THR A 323 -59.48 -17.53 -1.90
N VAL A 324 -58.87 -18.22 -2.88
CA VAL A 324 -58.98 -19.69 -3.02
C VAL A 324 -57.61 -20.36 -2.91
N TYR A 325 -57.51 -21.40 -2.06
CA TYR A 325 -56.29 -22.19 -1.94
C TYR A 325 -56.03 -23.00 -3.22
N SER A 326 -54.97 -22.65 -3.95
CA SER A 326 -54.50 -23.39 -5.13
C SER A 326 -53.23 -24.18 -4.81
N THR A 327 -53.29 -25.50 -4.97
CA THR A 327 -52.11 -26.38 -4.81
C THR A 327 -51.03 -26.04 -5.84
N ALA A 328 -51.42 -25.66 -7.06
CA ALA A 328 -50.51 -25.25 -8.12
C ALA A 328 -49.74 -23.97 -7.75
N ALA A 329 -50.42 -22.94 -7.26
CA ALA A 329 -49.77 -21.69 -6.86
C ALA A 329 -48.82 -21.89 -5.67
N HIS A 330 -49.18 -22.75 -4.71
CA HIS A 330 -48.33 -23.08 -3.58
C HIS A 330 -47.04 -23.79 -3.99
N VAL A 331 -47.12 -24.80 -4.87
CA VAL A 331 -45.95 -25.52 -5.39
C VAL A 331 -45.06 -24.58 -6.22
N VAL A 332 -45.65 -23.77 -7.10
CA VAL A 332 -44.90 -22.78 -7.91
C VAL A 332 -44.17 -21.79 -7.01
N ALA A 333 -44.84 -21.20 -6.01
CA ALA A 333 -44.22 -20.23 -5.11
C ALA A 333 -43.08 -20.84 -4.28
N ALA A 334 -43.25 -22.07 -3.78
CA ALA A 334 -42.22 -22.77 -3.02
C ALA A 334 -40.98 -23.11 -3.89
N VAL A 335 -41.18 -23.65 -5.09
CA VAL A 335 -40.08 -23.95 -6.02
C VAL A 335 -39.34 -22.66 -6.40
N MET A 336 -40.08 -21.60 -6.68
CA MET A 336 -39.49 -20.32 -7.09
C MET A 336 -38.75 -19.61 -5.96
N PHE A 337 -39.12 -19.83 -4.70
CA PHE A 337 -38.33 -19.37 -3.57
C PHE A 337 -36.93 -20.00 -3.57
N PHE A 338 -36.80 -21.32 -3.79
CA PHE A 338 -35.50 -21.97 -3.89
C PHE A 338 -34.70 -21.52 -5.12
N VAL A 339 -35.37 -21.29 -6.26
CA VAL A 339 -34.73 -20.71 -7.45
C VAL A 339 -34.22 -19.29 -7.17
N ALA A 340 -34.98 -18.48 -6.45
CA ALA A 340 -34.58 -17.13 -6.05
C ALA A 340 -33.37 -17.16 -5.11
N VAL A 341 -33.36 -18.05 -4.12
CA VAL A 341 -32.20 -18.27 -3.23
C VAL A 341 -30.97 -18.70 -4.02
N ALA A 342 -31.11 -19.67 -4.93
CA ALA A 342 -30.02 -20.12 -5.79
C ALA A 342 -29.50 -18.98 -6.69
N THR A 343 -30.39 -18.13 -7.21
CA THR A 343 -30.04 -16.95 -8.01
C THR A 343 -29.26 -15.92 -7.19
N ILE A 344 -29.69 -15.64 -5.96
CA ILE A 344 -29.00 -14.72 -5.04
C ILE A 344 -27.60 -15.26 -4.71
N ILE A 345 -27.48 -16.54 -4.35
CA ILE A 345 -26.19 -17.18 -4.04
C ILE A 345 -25.26 -17.12 -5.27
N PHE A 346 -25.78 -17.46 -6.45
CA PHE A 346 -25.01 -17.43 -7.70
C PHE A 346 -24.48 -16.01 -8.00
N PHE A 347 -25.34 -14.99 -7.92
CA PHE A 347 -24.94 -13.60 -8.18
C PHE A 347 -24.10 -12.98 -7.06
N SER A 348 -24.13 -13.52 -5.85
CA SER A 348 -23.28 -13.08 -4.74
C SER A 348 -21.86 -13.62 -4.86
N ILE A 349 -21.70 -14.85 -5.35
CA ILE A 349 -20.37 -15.49 -5.50
C ILE A 349 -19.73 -15.13 -6.83
N MET A 350 -20.49 -15.19 -7.93
CA MET A 350 -19.96 -15.06 -9.28
C MET A 350 -19.59 -13.60 -9.61
N PRO A 351 -18.32 -13.30 -9.95
CA PRO A 351 -17.93 -11.96 -10.38
C PRO A 351 -18.61 -11.56 -11.68
N LEU A 352 -18.91 -10.26 -11.82
CA LEU A 352 -19.58 -9.71 -13.01
C LEU A 352 -18.77 -9.93 -14.30
N GLY A 353 -17.44 -9.85 -14.23
CA GLY A 353 -16.54 -10.16 -15.34
C GLY A 353 -16.51 -11.65 -15.72
N GLY A 354 -16.95 -12.54 -14.83
CA GLY A 354 -16.94 -13.99 -15.01
C GLY A 354 -18.24 -14.59 -15.60
N LEU A 355 -19.34 -13.83 -15.63
CA LEU A 355 -20.69 -14.34 -16.00
C LEU A 355 -20.80 -14.99 -17.40
N PHE A 356 -19.97 -14.58 -18.37
CA PHE A 356 -20.00 -15.12 -19.76
C PHE A 356 -18.64 -15.44 -20.35
N THR A 357 -17.61 -14.95 -19.70
CA THR A 357 -16.25 -15.01 -20.20
C THR A 357 -15.50 -15.79 -19.15
N SER A 358 -15.22 -17.05 -19.46
CA SER A 358 -14.33 -17.81 -18.60
C SER A 358 -12.94 -17.21 -18.78
N TYR A 359 -12.60 -16.26 -17.92
CA TYR A 359 -11.21 -15.96 -17.59
C TYR A 359 -10.46 -17.25 -17.19
N MET A 360 -11.18 -18.33 -16.85
CA MET A 360 -10.65 -19.68 -16.65
C MET A 360 -10.44 -20.51 -17.95
N LYS A 361 -10.88 -20.05 -19.14
CA LYS A 361 -10.57 -20.72 -20.41
C LYS A 361 -9.21 -20.26 -20.92
N LYS A 362 -8.16 -20.95 -20.48
CA LYS A 362 -6.72 -20.76 -20.81
C LYS A 362 -6.34 -20.76 -22.32
N SER A 363 -7.28 -20.98 -23.24
CA SER A 363 -6.96 -21.34 -24.63
C SER A 363 -6.97 -20.20 -25.65
N THR A 364 -7.40 -18.98 -25.27
CA THR A 364 -7.61 -17.85 -26.21
C THR A 364 -6.71 -16.65 -25.89
N ARG A 365 -5.88 -16.24 -26.86
CA ARG A 365 -4.90 -15.13 -26.74
C ARG A 365 -5.52 -13.79 -26.31
N ARG A 366 -6.78 -13.53 -26.68
CA ARG A 366 -7.50 -12.29 -26.32
C ARG A 366 -7.68 -12.11 -24.81
N TYR A 367 -7.68 -13.19 -24.02
CA TYR A 367 -7.85 -13.10 -22.56
C TYR A 367 -6.53 -13.13 -21.79
N VAL A 368 -5.40 -13.31 -22.48
CA VAL A 368 -4.08 -13.40 -21.84
C VAL A 368 -3.73 -12.10 -21.14
N ALA A 369 -3.89 -10.95 -21.81
CA ALA A 369 -3.63 -9.65 -21.19
C ALA A 369 -4.43 -9.44 -19.90
N SER A 370 -5.70 -9.86 -19.90
CA SER A 370 -6.53 -9.74 -18.69
C SER A 370 -6.14 -10.76 -17.62
N GLN A 371 -5.72 -11.98 -17.99
CA GLN A 371 -5.20 -12.98 -17.06
C GLN A 371 -3.86 -12.58 -16.44
N THR A 372 -2.98 -11.90 -17.18
CA THR A 372 -1.64 -11.53 -16.72
C THR A 372 -1.60 -10.17 -16.02
N PHE A 373 -2.36 -9.19 -16.52
CA PHE A 373 -2.26 -7.80 -16.04
C PHE A 373 -3.41 -7.37 -15.12
N THR A 374 -4.59 -7.99 -15.21
CA THR A 374 -5.77 -7.55 -14.42
C THR A 374 -6.32 -8.61 -13.47
N ALA A 375 -6.03 -9.89 -13.70
CA ALA A 375 -6.64 -11.00 -12.96
C ALA A 375 -5.62 -12.04 -12.46
N ALA A 376 -4.33 -11.70 -12.39
CA ALA A 376 -3.27 -12.61 -11.95
C ALA A 376 -3.22 -12.68 -10.41
N PHE A 377 -4.34 -12.98 -9.75
CA PHE A 377 -4.38 -12.99 -8.29
C PHE A 377 -3.64 -14.19 -7.71
N ALA A 378 -2.71 -13.96 -6.77
CA ALA A 378 -2.06 -15.03 -6.04
C ALA A 378 -3.11 -15.86 -5.26
N PRO A 379 -3.15 -17.19 -5.44
CA PRO A 379 -4.07 -18.06 -4.70
C PRO A 379 -3.66 -18.18 -3.22
N LEU A 380 -4.63 -18.21 -2.32
CA LEU A 380 -4.40 -18.51 -0.90
C LEU A 380 -4.26 -20.03 -0.72
N HIS A 381 -3.32 -20.49 0.11
CA HIS A 381 -3.05 -21.91 0.37
C HIS A 381 -3.22 -22.25 1.87
N GLY A 382 -3.55 -23.52 2.18
CA GLY A 382 -3.56 -24.05 3.54
C GLY A 382 -4.49 -23.29 4.50
N LEU A 383 -3.93 -22.87 5.64
CA LEU A 383 -4.64 -22.18 6.73
C LEU A 383 -5.19 -20.82 6.30
N ASP A 384 -4.52 -20.11 5.39
CA ASP A 384 -4.87 -18.74 4.98
C ASP A 384 -6.22 -18.70 4.27
N ARG A 385 -6.44 -19.70 3.41
CA ARG A 385 -7.71 -19.89 2.70
C ARG A 385 -8.85 -20.20 3.67
N TRP A 386 -8.61 -21.10 4.62
CA TRP A 386 -9.60 -21.46 5.64
C TRP A 386 -9.92 -20.28 6.55
N MET A 387 -8.91 -19.50 6.95
CA MET A 387 -9.09 -18.28 7.72
C MET A 387 -9.97 -17.26 6.98
N SER A 388 -9.70 -17.03 5.69
CA SER A 388 -10.50 -16.14 4.83
C SER A 388 -11.98 -16.55 4.81
N TYR A 389 -12.27 -17.83 4.59
CA TYR A 389 -13.64 -18.34 4.59
C TYR A 389 -14.31 -18.29 5.97
N LEU A 390 -13.59 -18.67 7.03
CA LEU A 390 -14.14 -18.68 8.40
C LEU A 390 -14.50 -17.27 8.87
N VAL A 391 -13.67 -16.27 8.56
CA VAL A 391 -13.98 -14.86 8.87
C VAL A 391 -15.31 -14.46 8.24
N TRP A 392 -15.46 -14.64 6.92
CA TRP A 392 -16.67 -14.19 6.22
C TRP A 392 -17.93 -15.00 6.56
N VAL A 393 -17.80 -16.31 6.74
CA VAL A 393 -18.93 -17.15 7.19
C VAL A 393 -19.39 -16.71 8.58
N THR A 394 -18.47 -16.43 9.50
CA THR A 394 -18.81 -15.98 10.85
C THR A 394 -19.47 -14.59 10.82
N VAL A 395 -18.92 -13.65 10.05
CA VAL A 395 -19.49 -12.29 9.90
C VAL A 395 -20.92 -12.36 9.39
N PHE A 396 -21.17 -13.08 8.29
CA PHE A 396 -22.51 -13.15 7.71
C PHE A 396 -23.48 -13.98 8.55
N ALA A 397 -23.02 -15.03 9.23
CA ALA A 397 -23.87 -15.79 10.15
C ALA A 397 -24.32 -14.92 11.33
N ALA A 398 -23.40 -14.18 11.95
CA ALA A 398 -23.72 -13.28 13.06
C ALA A 398 -24.65 -12.15 12.61
N LYS A 399 -24.27 -11.46 11.53
CA LYS A 399 -25.07 -10.39 10.92
C LYS A 399 -26.48 -10.84 10.59
N TYR A 400 -26.65 -11.87 9.75
CA TYR A 400 -27.99 -12.25 9.28
C TYR A 400 -28.90 -12.79 10.38
N SER A 401 -28.32 -13.32 11.46
CA SER A 401 -29.08 -13.73 12.64
C SER A 401 -29.51 -12.51 13.45
N GLU A 402 -28.57 -11.64 13.81
CA GLU A 402 -28.81 -10.45 14.63
C GLU A 402 -29.76 -9.46 13.92
N SER A 403 -29.48 -9.09 12.67
CA SER A 403 -30.34 -8.19 11.90
C SER A 403 -31.74 -8.77 11.67
N TYR A 404 -31.93 -10.09 11.65
CA TYR A 404 -33.28 -10.66 11.57
C TYR A 404 -34.06 -10.43 12.87
N TYR A 405 -33.47 -10.78 14.02
CA TYR A 405 -34.16 -10.72 15.31
C TYR A 405 -34.32 -9.30 15.86
N PHE A 406 -33.31 -8.45 15.71
CA PHE A 406 -33.31 -7.12 16.33
C PHE A 406 -33.80 -6.02 15.39
N LEU A 407 -33.44 -6.05 14.11
CA LEU A 407 -33.87 -5.05 13.13
C LEU A 407 -35.22 -5.44 12.49
N VAL A 408 -35.25 -6.48 11.66
CA VAL A 408 -36.42 -6.71 10.81
C VAL A 408 -37.64 -7.25 11.57
N LEU A 409 -37.44 -8.15 12.55
CA LEU A 409 -38.56 -8.68 13.33
C LEU A 409 -39.21 -7.61 14.20
N SER A 410 -38.44 -6.65 14.72
CA SER A 410 -38.96 -5.55 15.54
C SER A 410 -39.80 -4.56 14.72
N LEU A 411 -39.58 -4.48 13.40
CA LEU A 411 -40.39 -3.70 12.47
C LEU A 411 -41.79 -4.25 12.22
N ARG A 412 -42.04 -5.54 12.50
CA ARG A 412 -43.32 -6.19 12.18
C ARG A 412 -44.53 -5.44 12.74
N ASP A 413 -44.47 -5.05 14.01
CA ASP A 413 -45.59 -4.36 14.68
C ASP A 413 -45.72 -2.89 14.25
N PRO A 414 -44.65 -2.09 14.16
CA PRO A 414 -44.69 -0.76 13.54
C PRO A 414 -45.26 -0.77 12.12
N ILE A 415 -44.85 -1.72 11.26
CA ILE A 415 -45.39 -1.87 9.91
C ILE A 415 -46.90 -2.13 9.97
N ARG A 416 -47.33 -3.06 10.83
CA ARG A 416 -48.74 -3.40 11.01
C ARG A 416 -49.57 -2.18 11.40
N ILE A 417 -49.11 -1.39 12.36
CA ILE A 417 -49.84 -0.24 12.89
C ILE A 417 -49.83 0.92 11.89
N LEU A 418 -48.65 1.34 11.41
CA LEU A 418 -48.50 2.54 10.59
C LEU A 418 -49.10 2.37 9.19
N SER A 419 -49.12 1.15 8.65
CA SER A 419 -49.72 0.89 7.33
C SER A 419 -51.25 0.98 7.33
N THR A 420 -51.90 0.66 8.45
CA THR A 420 -53.37 0.69 8.61
C THR A 420 -53.90 1.95 9.27
N THR A 421 -53.04 2.74 9.92
CA THR A 421 -53.45 3.95 10.64
C THR A 421 -54.01 5.01 9.67
N ALA A 422 -55.23 5.44 9.93
CA ALA A 422 -55.88 6.55 9.25
C ALA A 422 -56.09 7.72 10.23
N MET A 423 -55.38 8.84 10.00
CA MET A 423 -55.45 10.02 10.87
C MET A 423 -56.73 10.83 10.62
N ARG A 424 -57.36 11.30 11.71
CA ARG A 424 -58.49 12.24 11.65
C ARG A 424 -57.94 13.68 11.63
N CYS A 425 -57.72 14.20 10.43
CA CYS A 425 -57.02 15.48 10.25
C CYS A 425 -57.99 16.65 10.06
N THR A 426 -57.79 17.72 10.83
CA THR A 426 -58.29 19.06 10.49
C THR A 426 -57.29 19.71 9.54
N GLY A 427 -57.76 20.34 8.46
CA GLY A 427 -56.86 20.84 7.41
C GLY A 427 -55.97 21.99 7.88
N GLU A 428 -54.70 21.99 7.47
CA GLU A 428 -53.79 23.13 7.67
C GLU A 428 -53.78 24.10 6.48
N TYR A 429 -53.16 25.27 6.66
CA TYR A 429 -53.21 26.39 5.69
C TYR A 429 -52.49 26.10 4.36
N TRP A 430 -51.34 25.44 4.38
CA TRP A 430 -50.49 25.28 3.19
C TRP A 430 -50.81 24.02 2.37
N TRP A 431 -51.16 22.90 3.01
CA TRP A 431 -51.37 21.61 2.34
C TRP A 431 -52.71 20.93 2.66
N GLY A 432 -53.62 21.63 3.34
CA GLY A 432 -54.92 21.09 3.74
C GLY A 432 -54.77 19.87 4.66
N ALA A 433 -55.61 18.85 4.47
CA ALA A 433 -55.56 17.61 5.27
C ALA A 433 -54.65 16.52 4.67
N VAL A 434 -53.95 16.80 3.56
CA VAL A 434 -53.23 15.78 2.78
C VAL A 434 -52.00 15.29 3.53
N LEU A 435 -51.18 16.21 4.04
CA LEU A 435 -49.95 15.88 4.75
C LEU A 435 -50.24 15.02 5.99
N CYS A 436 -51.19 15.45 6.82
CA CYS A 436 -51.62 14.71 8.01
C CYS A 436 -52.17 13.31 7.69
N LYS A 437 -52.92 13.12 6.60
CA LYS A 437 -53.42 11.79 6.18
C LYS A 437 -52.32 10.85 5.72
N VAL A 438 -51.25 11.38 5.13
CA VAL A 438 -50.13 10.60 4.59
C VAL A 438 -49.00 10.44 5.62
N GLN A 439 -49.01 11.22 6.71
CA GLN A 439 -47.97 11.24 7.75
C GLN A 439 -47.62 9.85 8.32
N PRO A 440 -48.57 8.94 8.66
CA PRO A 440 -48.23 7.59 9.12
C PRO A 440 -47.42 6.79 8.08
N LYS A 441 -47.71 6.99 6.78
CA LYS A 441 -46.99 6.35 5.68
C LYS A 441 -45.61 6.97 5.45
N ILE A 442 -45.46 8.28 5.68
CA ILE A 442 -44.15 8.95 5.67
C ILE A 442 -43.28 8.39 6.80
N VAL A 443 -43.81 8.32 8.02
CA VAL A 443 -43.12 7.73 9.18
C VAL A 443 -42.74 6.28 8.91
N LEU A 444 -43.64 5.48 8.35
CA LEU A 444 -43.35 4.10 7.95
C LEU A 444 -42.20 4.02 6.94
N GLY A 445 -42.21 4.88 5.91
CA GLY A 445 -41.13 4.95 4.93
C GLY A 445 -39.79 5.34 5.56
N LEU A 446 -39.79 6.30 6.49
CA LEU A 446 -38.59 6.73 7.22
C LEU A 446 -38.04 5.62 8.13
N VAL A 447 -38.91 4.89 8.82
CA VAL A 447 -38.53 3.74 9.66
C VAL A 447 -37.88 2.64 8.80
N ILE A 448 -38.51 2.26 7.67
CA ILE A 448 -37.96 1.24 6.76
C ILE A 448 -36.63 1.70 6.15
N ALA A 449 -36.52 2.98 5.77
CA ALA A 449 -35.27 3.53 5.22
C ALA A 449 -34.15 3.57 6.26
N THR A 450 -34.46 3.92 7.51
CA THR A 450 -33.50 3.93 8.62
C THR A 450 -33.00 2.50 8.89
N ASP A 451 -33.92 1.53 8.98
CA ASP A 451 -33.59 0.12 9.18
C ASP A 451 -32.75 -0.47 8.05
N PHE A 452 -33.07 -0.11 6.79
CA PHE A 452 -32.28 -0.50 5.63
C PHE A 452 -30.84 0.00 5.71
N ILE A 453 -30.61 1.25 6.17
CA ILE A 453 -29.25 1.79 6.35
C ILE A 453 -28.52 1.05 7.47
N LEU A 454 -29.20 0.77 8.60
CA LEU A 454 -28.64 -0.01 9.70
C LEU A 454 -28.25 -1.42 9.26
N PHE A 455 -29.09 -2.08 8.44
CA PHE A 455 -28.80 -3.40 7.88
C PHE A 455 -27.50 -3.47 7.05
N PHE A 456 -27.11 -2.36 6.41
CA PHE A 456 -25.80 -2.25 5.76
C PHE A 456 -24.66 -2.09 6.78
N LEU A 457 -24.86 -1.25 7.79
CA LEU A 457 -23.88 -0.94 8.84
C LEU A 457 -23.52 -2.15 9.71
N ASP A 458 -24.48 -3.02 10.03
CA ASP A 458 -24.25 -4.19 10.89
C ASP A 458 -23.13 -5.09 10.38
N THR A 459 -23.03 -5.23 9.05
CA THR A 459 -21.96 -6.06 8.44
C THR A 459 -20.58 -5.52 8.75
N TYR A 460 -20.43 -4.20 8.78
CA TYR A 460 -19.17 -3.55 9.08
C TYR A 460 -18.81 -3.66 10.57
N LEU A 461 -19.80 -3.52 11.46
CA LEU A 461 -19.64 -3.77 12.89
C LEU A 461 -19.15 -5.20 13.14
N TRP A 462 -19.86 -6.20 12.62
CA TRP A 462 -19.48 -7.61 12.76
C TRP A 462 -18.14 -7.92 12.11
N TYR A 463 -17.82 -7.31 10.96
CA TYR A 463 -16.51 -7.43 10.33
C TYR A 463 -15.40 -6.93 11.27
N ILE A 464 -15.54 -5.76 11.90
CA ILE A 464 -14.53 -5.25 12.84
C ILE A 464 -14.35 -6.20 14.03
N ILE A 465 -15.46 -6.64 14.64
CA ILE A 465 -15.43 -7.52 15.82
C ILE A 465 -14.76 -8.86 15.49
N VAL A 466 -15.22 -9.54 14.43
CA VAL A 466 -14.67 -10.84 14.02
C VAL A 466 -13.21 -10.69 13.59
N ASN A 467 -12.87 -9.67 12.80
CA ASN A 467 -11.49 -9.42 12.39
C ASN A 467 -10.56 -9.21 13.60
N THR A 468 -11.03 -8.50 14.63
CA THR A 468 -10.28 -8.29 15.87
C THR A 468 -10.06 -9.61 16.61
N ILE A 469 -11.11 -10.43 16.78
CA ILE A 469 -11.00 -11.75 17.44
C ILE A 469 -9.98 -12.64 16.72
N PHE A 470 -10.08 -12.74 15.39
CA PHE A 470 -9.14 -13.53 14.59
C PHE A 470 -7.71 -12.97 14.63
N SER A 471 -7.56 -11.64 14.65
CA SER A 471 -6.25 -10.99 14.75
C SER A 471 -5.59 -11.24 16.11
N VAL A 472 -6.36 -11.19 17.20
CA VAL A 472 -5.89 -11.54 18.54
C VAL A 472 -5.54 -13.03 18.63
N GLY A 473 -6.39 -13.92 18.10
CA GLY A 473 -6.09 -15.35 18.02
C GLY A 473 -4.78 -15.64 17.27
N LYS A 474 -4.55 -14.96 16.14
CA LYS A 474 -3.29 -15.06 15.39
C LYS A 474 -2.10 -14.47 16.16
N SER A 475 -2.29 -13.39 16.92
CA SER A 475 -1.26 -12.82 17.80
C SER A 475 -0.75 -13.88 18.79
N PHE A 476 -1.66 -14.63 19.41
CA PHE A 476 -1.31 -15.73 20.30
C PHE A 476 -0.58 -16.87 19.57
N TYR A 477 -1.03 -17.24 18.37
CA TYR A 477 -0.35 -18.24 17.54
C TYR A 477 1.09 -17.83 17.19
N LEU A 478 1.33 -16.55 16.90
CA LEU A 478 2.65 -15.99 16.63
C LEU A 478 3.53 -15.82 17.89
N GLY A 479 3.02 -16.14 19.08
CA GLY A 479 3.76 -15.95 20.34
C GLY A 479 3.84 -14.50 20.81
N ILE A 480 3.05 -13.59 20.21
CA ILE A 480 2.87 -12.20 20.66
C ILE A 480 1.73 -12.22 21.67
N SER A 481 2.04 -12.62 22.91
CA SER A 481 1.06 -12.70 24.00
C SER A 481 1.30 -11.60 25.02
N ILE A 482 0.27 -10.77 25.24
CA ILE A 482 0.20 -9.77 26.33
C ILE A 482 0.30 -10.45 27.70
N LEU A 483 -0.08 -11.73 27.78
CA LEU A 483 -0.09 -12.52 29.02
C LEU A 483 1.27 -13.17 29.33
N THR A 484 2.28 -13.02 28.47
CA THR A 484 3.62 -13.52 28.79
C THR A 484 4.28 -12.58 29.80
N PRO A 485 4.69 -13.05 30.98
CA PRO A 485 5.38 -12.19 31.94
C PRO A 485 6.63 -11.58 31.31
N TRP A 486 6.76 -10.25 31.37
CA TRP A 486 7.89 -9.48 30.83
C TRP A 486 9.25 -10.03 31.28
N ARG A 487 9.32 -10.48 32.53
CA ARG A 487 10.50 -11.15 33.13
C ARG A 487 11.01 -12.31 32.27
N ASN A 488 10.12 -13.21 31.84
CA ASN A 488 10.49 -14.36 31.01
C ASN A 488 11.03 -13.95 29.62
N ILE A 489 10.58 -12.82 29.10
CA ILE A 489 11.02 -12.28 27.81
C ILE A 489 12.47 -11.77 27.95
N PHE A 490 12.76 -11.01 29.02
CA PHE A 490 14.07 -10.43 29.27
C PHE A 490 15.13 -11.46 29.67
N THR A 491 14.82 -12.42 30.56
CA THR A 491 15.77 -13.48 30.96
C THR A 491 16.26 -14.31 29.76
N ARG A 492 15.39 -14.53 28.75
CA ARG A 492 15.70 -15.28 27.52
C ARG A 492 16.29 -14.43 26.40
N LEU A 493 16.32 -13.11 26.56
CA LEU A 493 16.75 -12.17 25.52
C LEU A 493 18.17 -12.44 25.00
N PRO A 494 19.21 -12.70 25.84
CA PRO A 494 20.54 -13.02 25.35
C PRO A 494 20.56 -14.24 24.43
N LYS A 495 19.80 -15.29 24.77
CA LYS A 495 19.69 -16.51 23.95
C LYS A 495 19.01 -16.23 22.61
N ARG A 496 17.97 -15.36 22.61
CA ARG A 496 17.23 -14.97 21.41
C ARG A 496 18.05 -14.07 20.48
N ILE A 497 18.83 -13.14 21.02
CA ILE A 497 19.77 -12.32 20.22
C ILE A 497 20.73 -13.26 19.46
N TYR A 498 21.30 -14.24 20.16
CA TYR A 498 22.17 -15.21 19.51
C TYR A 498 21.43 -16.02 18.44
N SER A 499 20.29 -16.65 18.74
CA SER A 499 19.63 -17.56 17.80
C SER A 499 18.88 -16.89 16.65
N LYS A 500 18.38 -15.66 16.81
CA LYS A 500 17.53 -14.98 15.82
C LYS A 500 18.24 -13.87 15.04
N ILE A 501 19.24 -13.22 15.62
CA ILE A 501 19.98 -12.14 14.95
C ILE A 501 21.33 -12.63 14.44
N LEU A 502 22.06 -13.43 15.22
CA LEU A 502 23.47 -13.74 14.94
C LEU A 502 23.71 -15.12 14.32
N ALA A 503 23.01 -16.15 14.78
CA ALA A 503 23.26 -17.52 14.37
C ALA A 503 22.88 -17.72 12.90
N THR A 504 23.89 -17.90 12.05
CA THR A 504 23.75 -18.34 10.67
C THR A 504 24.29 -19.77 10.53
N THR A 505 23.79 -20.53 9.56
CA THR A 505 24.23 -21.92 9.29
C THR A 505 25.70 -22.01 8.91
N ASP A 506 26.25 -20.93 8.36
CA ASP A 506 27.56 -20.87 7.70
C ASP A 506 28.65 -20.24 8.59
N MET A 507 28.40 -20.00 9.89
CA MET A 507 29.44 -19.52 10.80
C MET A 507 30.52 -20.59 11.00
N GLU A 508 31.66 -20.43 10.33
CA GLU A 508 32.80 -21.36 10.36
C GLU A 508 33.48 -21.47 11.74
N ILE A 509 33.52 -20.36 12.51
CA ILE A 509 34.14 -20.33 13.86
C ILE A 509 33.12 -19.95 14.94
N LYS A 510 32.73 -20.95 15.74
CA LYS A 510 31.84 -20.75 16.90
C LYS A 510 32.61 -20.16 18.09
N TYR A 511 32.81 -18.84 18.09
CA TYR A 511 33.23 -18.11 19.30
C TYR A 511 32.21 -18.32 20.43
N LYS A 512 32.65 -18.10 21.68
CA LYS A 512 31.76 -18.20 22.85
C LYS A 512 30.56 -17.24 22.66
N PRO A 513 29.30 -17.74 22.66
CA PRO A 513 28.11 -16.91 22.40
C PRO A 513 28.04 -15.65 23.27
N LYS A 514 28.50 -15.74 24.52
CA LYS A 514 28.53 -14.62 25.47
C LYS A 514 29.31 -13.40 24.97
N VAL A 515 30.39 -13.60 24.20
CA VAL A 515 31.20 -12.51 23.64
C VAL A 515 30.43 -11.80 22.53
N LEU A 516 29.85 -12.56 21.60
CA LEU A 516 29.12 -12.01 20.46
C LEU A 516 27.88 -11.23 20.92
N ILE A 517 27.11 -11.80 21.86
CA ILE A 517 25.96 -11.13 22.47
C ILE A 517 26.39 -9.82 23.15
N SER A 518 27.51 -9.82 23.88
CA SER A 518 27.97 -8.62 24.59
C SER A 518 28.28 -7.45 23.65
N GLN A 519 28.82 -7.73 22.46
CA GLN A 519 29.12 -6.70 21.46
C GLN A 519 27.83 -6.05 20.94
N VAL A 520 26.82 -6.86 20.60
CA VAL A 520 25.54 -6.36 20.10
C VAL A 520 24.78 -5.61 21.19
N TRP A 521 24.64 -6.19 22.39
CA TRP A 521 23.90 -5.58 23.48
C TRP A 521 24.53 -4.26 23.93
N ASN A 522 25.85 -4.23 24.12
CA ASN A 522 26.54 -3.01 24.51
C ASN A 522 26.38 -1.92 23.45
N ALA A 523 26.39 -2.26 22.16
CA ALA A 523 26.16 -1.29 21.09
C ALA A 523 24.77 -0.65 21.16
N ILE A 524 23.72 -1.43 21.46
CA ILE A 524 22.35 -0.93 21.66
C ILE A 524 22.30 0.07 22.82
N ILE A 525 22.82 -0.32 24.00
CA ILE A 525 22.80 0.54 25.20
C ILE A 525 23.62 1.83 24.99
N ILE A 526 24.79 1.72 24.35
CA ILE A 526 25.61 2.90 24.03
C ILE A 526 24.90 3.83 23.03
N SER A 527 24.14 3.27 22.07
CA SER A 527 23.33 4.10 21.16
C SER A 527 22.27 4.90 21.91
N MET A 528 21.55 4.28 22.85
CA MET A 528 20.54 4.96 23.67
C MET A 528 21.14 6.04 24.57
N TYR A 529 22.35 5.80 25.12
CA TYR A 529 23.10 6.83 25.84
C TYR A 529 23.43 8.05 24.96
N ARG A 530 23.92 7.81 23.74
CA ARG A 530 24.27 8.89 22.79
C ARG A 530 23.06 9.72 22.34
N GLU A 531 21.86 9.16 22.43
CA GLU A 531 20.59 9.85 22.15
C GLU A 531 20.00 10.58 23.37
N HIS A 532 20.71 10.58 24.51
CA HIS A 532 20.31 11.19 25.78
C HIS A 532 19.10 10.51 26.45
N LEU A 533 18.83 9.24 26.12
CA LEU A 533 17.71 8.48 26.71
C LEU A 533 18.06 7.84 28.06
N LEU A 534 19.36 7.64 28.32
CA LEU A 534 19.86 6.99 29.53
C LEU A 534 20.91 7.87 30.21
N ALA A 535 20.89 7.93 31.54
CA ALA A 535 21.98 8.48 32.33
C ALA A 535 23.13 7.47 32.44
N ILE A 536 24.34 7.96 32.76
CA ILE A 536 25.55 7.12 32.89
C ILE A 536 25.38 6.00 33.92
N ASP A 537 24.64 6.25 35.01
CA ASP A 537 24.37 5.27 36.06
C ASP A 537 23.54 4.08 35.55
N HIS A 538 22.56 4.33 34.66
CA HIS A 538 21.77 3.28 34.02
C HIS A 538 22.62 2.47 33.06
N VAL A 539 23.48 3.14 32.28
CA VAL A 539 24.40 2.50 31.32
C VAL A 539 25.33 1.53 32.04
N GLN A 540 25.93 1.92 33.17
CA GLN A 540 26.84 1.06 33.93
C GLN A 540 26.16 -0.23 34.43
N LYS A 541 24.87 -0.16 34.79
CA LYS A 541 24.06 -1.32 35.22
C LYS A 541 23.67 -2.25 34.07
N LEU A 542 23.57 -1.70 32.85
CA LEU A 542 23.08 -2.40 31.65
C LEU A 542 24.19 -2.98 30.76
N LEU A 543 25.44 -2.55 30.91
CA LEU A 543 26.56 -3.02 30.09
C LEU A 543 27.17 -4.36 30.57
N TYR A 544 27.63 -5.17 29.62
CA TYR A 544 28.55 -6.27 29.91
C TYR A 544 29.94 -5.72 30.25
N HIS A 545 30.48 -6.14 31.39
CA HIS A 545 31.81 -5.73 31.87
C HIS A 545 32.82 -6.86 31.74
N GLN A 546 34.05 -6.53 31.34
CA GLN A 546 35.18 -7.46 31.42
C GLN A 546 35.76 -7.40 32.83
N VAL A 547 35.73 -8.52 33.54
CA VAL A 547 36.23 -8.67 34.90
C VAL A 547 37.38 -9.69 34.90
N PRO A 548 38.49 -9.46 35.62
CA PRO A 548 39.53 -10.49 35.77
C PRO A 548 38.91 -11.79 36.29
N SER A 549 39.28 -12.91 35.67
CA SER A 549 38.89 -14.25 36.12
C SER A 549 39.66 -14.61 37.39
N GLU A 550 39.13 -15.55 38.16
CA GLU A 550 39.85 -16.19 39.28
C GLU A 550 41.13 -16.94 38.85
N ILE A 551 41.32 -17.14 37.53
CA ILE A 551 42.53 -17.71 36.94
C ILE A 551 43.40 -16.57 36.43
N GLU A 552 44.62 -16.43 36.97
CA GLU A 552 45.58 -15.39 36.58
C GLU A 552 45.75 -15.33 35.05
N GLY A 553 45.66 -14.11 34.50
CA GLY A 553 45.83 -13.83 33.08
C GLY A 553 44.59 -14.01 32.19
N LYS A 554 43.47 -14.56 32.68
CA LYS A 554 42.21 -14.65 31.91
C LYS A 554 41.22 -13.58 32.35
N ARG A 555 40.59 -12.89 31.40
CA ARG A 555 39.44 -11.98 31.64
C ARG A 555 38.14 -12.70 31.30
N THR A 556 37.13 -12.60 32.15
CA THR A 556 35.78 -13.13 31.90
C THR A 556 34.77 -12.00 31.74
N LEU A 557 33.74 -12.22 30.93
CA LEU A 557 32.65 -11.25 30.77
C LEU A 557 31.58 -11.50 31.83
N ARG A 558 31.26 -10.48 32.62
CA ARG A 558 30.12 -10.48 33.55
C ARG A 558 28.87 -9.98 32.83
N ALA A 559 27.77 -10.69 32.99
CA ALA A 559 26.49 -10.27 32.43
C ALA A 559 25.85 -9.17 33.31
N PRO A 560 25.11 -8.22 32.71
CA PRO A 560 24.32 -7.24 33.45
C PRO A 560 23.40 -7.91 34.46
N THR A 561 23.23 -7.29 35.64
CA THR A 561 22.24 -7.76 36.63
C THR A 561 20.84 -7.74 36.05
N PHE A 562 20.55 -6.85 35.09
CA PHE A 562 19.29 -6.78 34.34
C PHE A 562 18.78 -8.13 33.81
N PHE A 563 19.66 -9.04 33.35
CA PHE A 563 19.21 -10.34 32.83
C PHE A 563 18.96 -11.39 33.93
N VAL A 564 19.46 -11.16 35.14
CA VAL A 564 19.44 -12.11 36.26
C VAL A 564 18.40 -11.70 37.30
N SER A 565 18.31 -10.40 37.61
CA SER A 565 17.39 -9.83 38.60
C SER A 565 15.92 -9.95 38.20
N GLN A 566 15.61 -10.25 36.94
CA GLN A 566 14.24 -10.47 36.47
C GLN A 566 13.66 -11.81 36.98
N ASP A 567 14.52 -12.75 37.42
CA ASP A 567 14.08 -14.03 37.99
C ASP A 567 13.81 -13.95 39.51
N ASP A 568 14.34 -12.94 40.21
CA ASP A 568 14.27 -12.82 41.68
C ASP A 568 13.18 -11.81 42.14
N ASN A 569 12.22 -12.28 42.96
CA ASN A 569 11.12 -11.46 43.49
C ASN A 569 11.54 -10.36 44.49
N ASN A 570 12.79 -10.37 44.98
CA ASN A 570 13.25 -9.54 46.10
C ASN A 570 14.01 -8.27 45.69
N PHE A 571 14.20 -7.99 44.39
CA PHE A 571 14.98 -6.83 43.92
C PHE A 571 14.12 -5.90 43.04
N GLU A 572 13.56 -4.84 43.63
CA GLU A 572 13.05 -3.68 42.87
C GLU A 572 14.21 -2.77 42.49
N THR A 573 15.00 -3.18 41.50
CA THR A 573 16.05 -2.31 40.91
C THR A 573 15.51 -1.68 39.64
N GLU A 574 15.47 -0.34 39.60
CA GLU A 574 15.09 0.42 38.40
C GLU A 574 16.27 0.43 37.41
N PHE A 575 16.05 -0.15 36.22
CA PHE A 575 17.04 -0.24 35.15
C PHE A 575 16.83 0.80 34.04
N PHE A 576 15.57 1.19 33.83
CA PHE A 576 15.15 2.22 32.89
C PHE A 576 14.27 3.21 33.64
N PRO A 577 14.31 4.51 33.33
CA PRO A 577 13.34 5.46 33.85
C PRO A 577 11.93 5.01 33.44
N ARG A 578 10.97 5.06 34.37
CA ARG A 578 9.56 4.71 34.08
C ARG A 578 8.99 5.54 32.94
N ASP A 579 8.22 4.89 32.07
CA ASP A 579 7.56 5.50 30.90
C ASP A 579 8.53 6.19 29.92
N SER A 580 9.79 5.76 29.92
CA SER A 580 10.82 6.31 29.02
C SER A 580 10.81 5.67 27.64
N GLU A 581 11.31 6.41 26.64
CA GLU A 581 11.48 5.88 25.29
C GLU A 581 12.46 4.68 25.27
N ALA A 582 13.47 4.66 26.14
CA ALA A 582 14.40 3.54 26.28
C ALA A 582 13.70 2.24 26.73
N GLU A 583 12.83 2.32 27.74
CA GLU A 583 12.04 1.17 28.21
C GLU A 583 11.16 0.62 27.09
N ARG A 584 10.45 1.49 26.36
CA ARG A 584 9.60 1.10 25.23
C ARG A 584 10.38 0.41 24.11
N ARG A 585 11.50 1.00 23.69
CA ARG A 585 12.36 0.48 22.61
C ARG A 585 12.89 -0.91 22.95
N ILE A 586 13.46 -1.09 24.15
CA ILE A 586 13.98 -2.40 24.61
C ILE A 586 12.85 -3.43 24.78
N SER A 587 11.70 -3.00 25.29
CA SER A 587 10.51 -3.85 25.44
C SER A 587 10.02 -4.39 24.10
N PHE A 588 9.88 -3.51 23.10
CA PHE A 588 9.50 -3.94 21.75
C PHE A 588 10.57 -4.83 21.13
N PHE A 589 11.85 -4.48 21.23
CA PHE A 589 12.95 -5.29 20.71
C PHE A 589 12.92 -6.70 21.31
N ALA A 590 12.77 -6.83 22.63
CA ALA A 590 12.74 -8.11 23.32
C ALA A 590 11.50 -8.95 22.95
N GLN A 591 10.33 -8.31 22.82
CA GLN A 591 9.08 -8.95 22.38
C GLN A 591 9.17 -9.39 20.92
N SER A 592 9.73 -8.56 20.04
CA SER A 592 9.83 -8.90 18.61
C SER A 592 10.66 -10.16 18.38
N LEU A 593 11.73 -10.37 19.14
CA LEU A 593 12.57 -11.58 19.06
C LEU A 593 11.90 -12.83 19.65
N SER A 594 10.73 -12.71 20.30
CA SER A 594 9.93 -13.85 20.73
C SER A 594 9.03 -14.40 19.63
N THR A 595 8.90 -13.69 18.51
CA THR A 595 8.05 -14.05 17.38
C THR A 595 8.79 -14.95 16.38
N PRO A 596 8.07 -15.66 15.48
CA PRO A 596 8.71 -16.34 14.36
C PRO A 596 9.33 -15.29 13.42
N ILE A 597 10.66 -15.29 13.36
CA ILE A 597 11.48 -14.48 12.45
C ILE A 597 12.19 -15.44 11.49
N PRO A 598 12.23 -15.15 10.17
CA PRO A 598 13.03 -15.92 9.21
C PRO A 598 14.51 -15.98 9.60
N GLU A 599 15.16 -17.09 9.26
CA GLU A 599 16.59 -17.25 9.54
C GLU A 599 17.41 -16.22 8.77
N PRO A 600 18.32 -15.49 9.45
CA PRO A 600 19.13 -14.48 8.80
C PRO A 600 20.21 -15.12 7.92
N LEU A 601 20.48 -14.53 6.75
CA LEU A 601 21.66 -14.87 5.95
C LEU A 601 22.93 -14.23 6.53
N PRO A 602 24.12 -14.80 6.27
CA PRO A 602 25.39 -14.09 6.49
C PRO A 602 25.39 -12.72 5.83
N VAL A 603 26.05 -11.74 6.45
CA VAL A 603 26.08 -10.37 5.92
C VAL A 603 26.66 -10.31 4.50
N ASP A 604 27.63 -11.17 4.17
CA ASP A 604 28.20 -11.26 2.82
C ASP A 604 27.20 -11.71 1.75
N ASN A 605 26.25 -12.57 2.12
CA ASN A 605 25.19 -13.09 1.24
C ASN A 605 23.91 -12.26 1.28
N MET A 606 23.84 -11.26 2.16
CA MET A 606 22.70 -10.35 2.25
C MET A 606 22.49 -9.59 0.93
N PRO A 607 21.25 -9.44 0.43
CA PRO A 607 20.93 -8.60 -0.72
C PRO A 607 21.27 -7.12 -0.47
N THR A 608 21.41 -6.36 -1.54
CA THR A 608 21.59 -4.91 -1.46
C THR A 608 20.21 -4.25 -1.43
N PHE A 609 20.06 -3.20 -0.63
CA PHE A 609 18.82 -2.43 -0.61
C PHE A 609 19.08 -0.92 -0.51
N THR A 610 18.11 -0.15 -1.02
CA THR A 610 18.12 1.32 -0.97
C THR A 610 16.95 1.83 -0.13
N VAL A 611 17.20 2.72 0.83
CA VAL A 611 16.15 3.55 1.44
C VAL A 611 15.92 4.77 0.55
N LEU A 612 14.68 4.99 0.13
CA LEU A 612 14.27 6.12 -0.70
C LEU A 612 13.33 7.04 0.09
N THR A 613 13.75 8.30 0.28
CA THR A 613 12.96 9.31 1.00
C THR A 613 12.70 10.53 0.10
N PRO A 614 11.44 10.79 -0.28
CA PRO A 614 11.09 12.04 -0.97
C PRO A 614 11.10 13.20 0.03
N HIS A 615 11.78 14.29 -0.33
CA HIS A 615 11.78 15.56 0.40
C HIS A 615 11.27 16.68 -0.50
N TYR A 616 10.44 17.55 0.04
CA TYR A 616 9.89 18.69 -0.69
C TYR A 616 10.12 20.04 0.01
N ALA A 617 9.61 20.17 1.23
CA ALA A 617 9.63 21.42 1.98
C ALA A 617 9.69 21.19 3.50
N GLU A 618 9.81 19.93 3.93
CA GLU A 618 10.00 19.55 5.31
C GLU A 618 11.27 20.21 5.87
N ARG A 619 11.24 20.63 7.14
CA ARG A 619 12.39 21.28 7.75
C ARG A 619 13.56 20.30 7.83
N ILE A 620 14.73 20.73 7.36
CA ILE A 620 15.94 19.89 7.41
C ILE A 620 16.46 19.80 8.85
N LEU A 621 16.70 20.94 9.48
CA LEU A 621 17.22 21.08 10.83
C LEU A 621 16.65 22.37 11.43
N LEU A 622 16.27 22.36 12.71
CA LEU A 622 15.71 23.53 13.37
C LEU A 622 16.78 24.60 13.62
N SER A 623 16.46 25.84 13.33
CA SER A 623 17.32 26.97 13.66
C SER A 623 17.17 27.36 15.14
N LEU A 624 18.21 27.95 15.74
CA LEU A 624 18.15 28.41 17.13
C LEU A 624 17.03 29.42 17.36
N ARG A 625 16.78 30.29 16.36
CA ARG A 625 15.71 31.29 16.41
C ARG A 625 14.32 30.65 16.49
N GLU A 626 14.06 29.59 15.73
CA GLU A 626 12.79 28.87 15.79
C GLU A 626 12.61 28.11 17.10
N ILE A 627 13.71 27.68 17.72
CA ILE A 627 13.68 26.92 18.97
C ILE A 627 13.36 27.82 20.17
N ILE A 628 13.94 29.04 20.20
CA ILE A 628 13.91 29.93 21.37
C ILE A 628 12.86 31.04 21.23
N ARG A 629 12.39 31.36 20.02
CA ARG A 629 11.40 32.42 19.81
C ARG A 629 9.97 31.86 19.82
N GLU A 630 9.03 32.66 20.29
CA GLU A 630 7.59 32.39 20.15
C GLU A 630 7.18 32.48 18.68
N ASP A 631 6.56 31.41 18.16
CA ASP A 631 6.18 31.29 16.75
C ASP A 631 4.92 32.10 16.39
N ASP A 632 4.04 32.38 17.36
CA ASP A 632 2.76 33.08 17.16
C ASP A 632 2.48 34.07 18.31
N GLN A 633 1.80 35.19 18.01
CA GLN A 633 1.41 36.21 19.00
C GLN A 633 0.51 35.66 20.12
N PHE A 634 -0.16 34.53 19.84
CA PHE A 634 -1.05 33.85 20.79
C PHE A 634 -0.36 32.72 21.57
N SER A 635 0.85 32.30 21.17
CA SER A 635 1.61 31.27 21.88
C SER A 635 2.59 31.91 22.86
N ARG A 636 2.40 31.65 24.16
CA ARG A 636 3.29 32.14 25.24
C ARG A 636 4.42 31.17 25.61
N VAL A 637 4.61 30.09 24.85
CA VAL A 637 5.58 29.04 25.13
C VAL A 637 6.44 28.82 23.89
N THR A 638 7.76 28.78 24.09
CA THR A 638 8.74 28.51 23.03
C THR A 638 8.79 27.02 22.72
N LEU A 639 9.23 26.65 21.51
CA LEU A 639 9.35 25.24 21.13
C LEU A 639 10.29 24.48 22.08
N LEU A 640 11.38 25.10 22.51
CA LEU A 640 12.31 24.48 23.45
C LEU A 640 11.64 24.14 24.79
N GLU A 641 10.88 25.09 25.35
CA GLU A 641 10.24 24.90 26.64
C GLU A 641 9.15 23.82 26.56
N TYR A 642 8.42 23.77 25.44
CA TYR A 642 7.50 22.68 25.15
C TYR A 642 8.20 21.31 25.10
N LEU A 643 9.33 21.20 24.41
CA LEU A 643 10.10 19.95 24.31
C LEU A 643 10.67 19.50 25.66
N LYS A 644 11.11 20.43 26.53
CA LYS A 644 11.57 20.10 27.89
C LYS A 644 10.47 19.52 28.75
N GLN A 645 9.26 20.08 28.67
CA GLN A 645 8.11 19.56 29.41
C GLN A 645 7.70 18.17 28.93
N LEU A 646 7.86 17.89 27.63
CA LEU A 646 7.53 16.59 27.04
C LEU A 646 8.62 15.53 27.30
N HIS A 647 9.89 15.94 27.38
CA HIS A 647 11.05 15.05 27.59
C HIS A 647 11.97 15.50 28.74
N PRO A 648 11.48 15.56 29.99
CA PRO A 648 12.25 16.13 31.11
C PRO A 648 13.51 15.33 31.43
N VAL A 649 13.40 13.99 31.48
CA VAL A 649 14.53 13.09 31.79
C VAL A 649 15.63 13.20 30.73
N GLU A 650 15.25 13.28 29.45
CA GLU A 650 16.20 13.37 28.35
C GLU A 650 16.90 14.73 28.32
N TRP A 651 16.18 15.80 28.67
CA TRP A 651 16.77 17.14 28.81
C TRP A 651 17.79 17.17 29.94
N GLU A 652 17.49 16.56 31.09
CA GLU A 652 18.46 16.46 32.18
C GLU A 652 19.72 15.69 31.79
N CYS A 653 19.57 14.56 31.07
CA CYS A 653 20.71 13.81 30.55
C CYS A 653 21.53 14.64 29.56
N PHE A 654 20.85 15.34 28.64
CA PHE A 654 21.49 16.24 27.68
C PHE A 654 22.30 17.36 28.34
N VAL A 655 21.74 18.00 29.36
CA VAL A 655 22.39 19.07 30.11
C VAL A 655 23.61 18.53 30.85
N LYS A 656 23.49 17.39 31.54
CA LYS A 656 24.63 16.74 32.23
C LYS A 656 25.76 16.41 31.27
N ASP A 657 25.45 15.79 30.14
CA ASP A 657 26.46 15.45 29.13
C ASP A 657 27.12 16.69 28.52
N THR A 658 26.37 17.77 28.35
CA THR A 658 26.90 19.02 27.79
C THR A 658 27.79 19.77 28.79
N LYS A 659 27.50 19.67 30.10
CA LYS A 659 28.37 20.18 31.16
C LYS A 659 29.70 19.45 31.20
N ILE A 660 29.68 18.11 31.18
CA ILE A 660 30.90 17.28 31.17
C ILE A 660 31.78 17.66 29.96
N LEU A 661 31.18 17.78 28.77
CA LEU A 661 31.91 18.18 27.57
C LEU A 661 32.52 19.58 27.69
N ALA A 662 31.80 20.53 28.29
CA ALA A 662 32.28 21.88 28.51
C ALA A 662 33.45 21.93 29.52
N GLU A 663 33.37 21.14 30.58
CA GLU A 663 34.44 20.98 31.57
C GLU A 663 35.69 20.33 30.94
N GLU A 664 35.52 19.26 30.15
CA GLU A 664 36.62 18.61 29.41
C GLU A 664 37.29 19.55 28.41
N THR A 665 36.49 20.34 27.68
CA THR A 665 37.02 21.31 26.71
C THR A 665 37.78 22.43 27.41
N ALA A 666 37.24 22.95 28.53
CA ALA A 666 37.91 23.97 29.34
C ALA A 666 39.22 23.46 29.95
N ALA A 667 39.26 22.19 30.38
CA ALA A 667 40.47 21.54 30.87
C ALA A 667 41.54 21.37 29.77
N TYR A 668 41.12 21.16 28.51
CA TYR A 668 42.02 21.01 27.37
C TYR A 668 42.56 22.36 26.85
N GLU A 669 41.76 23.42 26.92
CA GLU A 669 42.12 24.78 26.49
C GLU A 669 43.02 25.54 27.49
N GLY A 670 43.39 24.91 28.62
CA GLY A 670 44.34 25.46 29.58
C GLY A 670 43.82 26.66 30.38
N ASN A 671 42.50 26.87 30.41
CA ASN A 671 41.86 27.90 31.24
C ASN A 671 41.69 27.40 32.69
N GLU A 672 42.79 27.00 33.32
CA GLU A 672 42.86 26.91 34.78
C GLU A 672 43.07 28.33 35.33
N ASN A 673 42.02 29.13 35.41
CA ASN A 673 42.04 30.28 36.30
C ASN A 673 40.74 30.32 37.10
N GLU A 674 40.92 30.06 38.40
CA GLU A 674 40.03 30.31 39.54
C GLU A 674 38.76 29.43 39.64
N ALA A 675 38.94 28.29 40.30
CA ALA A 675 37.86 27.67 41.09
C ALA A 675 38.35 27.41 42.52
N GLU A 676 38.75 28.47 43.22
CA GLU A 676 38.70 28.45 44.67
C GLU A 676 37.23 28.49 45.11
N LYS A 677 36.88 27.56 46.01
CA LYS A 677 35.61 27.38 46.72
C LYS A 677 34.76 28.67 46.81
N GLU A 678 33.72 28.79 45.99
CA GLU A 678 32.66 29.79 46.18
C GLU A 678 31.26 29.15 46.15
N ASP A 679 30.39 29.72 46.98
CA ASP A 679 29.04 29.29 47.38
C ASP A 679 28.26 28.38 46.40
N ALA A 680 27.62 27.35 46.96
CA ALA A 680 26.66 26.49 46.25
C ALA A 680 25.51 27.25 45.58
N LEU A 681 25.22 28.48 46.02
CA LEU A 681 24.24 29.36 45.39
C LEU A 681 24.78 29.99 44.09
N LYS A 682 26.09 30.31 44.05
CA LYS A 682 26.75 30.95 42.91
C LYS A 682 26.95 29.95 41.77
N SER A 683 27.30 28.70 42.08
CA SER A 683 27.36 27.61 41.09
C SER A 683 25.99 27.27 40.50
N GLN A 684 24.92 27.30 41.31
CA GLN A 684 23.55 27.14 40.81
C GLN A 684 23.14 28.28 39.86
N ILE A 685 23.53 29.52 40.16
CA ILE A 685 23.29 30.68 39.29
C ILE A 685 24.09 30.57 37.98
N ASP A 686 25.35 30.15 38.05
CA ASP A 686 26.22 29.97 36.90
C ASP A 686 25.78 28.84 35.95
N ASP A 687 25.02 27.88 36.47
CA ASP A 687 24.48 26.75 35.74
C ASP A 687 23.14 27.02 35.05
N LEU A 688 22.44 28.12 35.39
CA LEU A 688 21.13 28.45 34.81
C LEU A 688 21.11 28.43 33.27
N PRO A 689 22.11 28.99 32.55
CA PRO A 689 22.14 28.96 31.09
C PRO A 689 22.07 27.54 30.49
N PHE A 690 22.70 26.56 31.15
CA PHE A 690 22.63 25.17 30.72
C PHE A 690 21.21 24.61 30.86
N TYR A 691 20.51 24.89 31.96
CA TYR A 691 19.13 24.43 32.13
C TYR A 691 18.12 25.16 31.24
N CYS A 692 18.35 26.45 30.97
CA CYS A 692 17.46 27.27 30.14
C CYS A 692 17.62 27.02 28.63
N ILE A 693 18.85 26.92 28.13
CA ILE A 693 19.15 26.90 26.68
C ILE A 693 20.00 25.67 26.27
N GLY A 694 20.61 24.98 27.23
CA GLY A 694 21.47 23.81 26.98
C GLY A 694 22.96 24.14 26.92
N PHE A 695 23.35 25.42 26.96
CA PHE A 695 24.74 25.86 26.92
C PHE A 695 24.96 27.22 27.59
N LYS A 696 26.18 27.45 28.10
CA LYS A 696 26.62 28.73 28.68
C LYS A 696 27.30 29.65 27.66
N SER A 697 28.09 29.08 26.74
CA SER A 697 28.77 29.82 25.66
C SER A 697 28.04 29.62 24.33
N ALA A 698 27.79 30.70 23.59
CA ALA A 698 27.16 30.68 22.27
C ALA A 698 28.10 30.18 21.15
N ALA A 699 29.12 29.38 21.48
CA ALA A 699 30.00 28.78 20.48
C ALA A 699 29.17 27.95 19.48
N PRO A 700 29.59 27.90 18.19
CA PRO A 700 28.84 27.20 17.15
C PRO A 700 28.54 25.73 17.49
N GLU A 701 29.47 25.05 18.17
CA GLU A 701 29.35 23.63 18.55
C GLU A 701 28.21 23.39 19.55
N TYR A 702 28.17 24.16 20.64
CA TYR A 702 27.11 24.05 21.66
C TYR A 702 25.74 24.46 21.10
N THR A 703 25.72 25.52 20.28
CA THR A 703 24.50 25.95 19.59
C THR A 703 23.97 24.86 18.67
N LEU A 704 24.85 24.22 17.89
CA LEU A 704 24.49 23.11 17.02
C LEU A 704 24.00 21.90 17.83
N ARG A 705 24.62 21.60 18.96
CA ARG A 705 24.23 20.50 19.85
C ARG A 705 22.79 20.66 20.36
N THR A 706 22.39 21.85 20.83
CA THR A 706 20.98 22.13 21.20
C THR A 706 20.05 22.04 19.98
N ARG A 707 20.45 22.55 18.81
CA ARG A 707 19.65 22.45 17.58
C ARG A 707 19.41 21.00 17.16
N ILE A 708 20.43 20.16 17.26
CA ILE A 708 20.35 18.72 16.97
C ILE A 708 19.41 18.04 17.97
N TRP A 709 19.57 18.30 19.28
CA TRP A 709 18.71 17.72 20.31
C TRP A 709 17.23 18.02 20.05
N ALA A 710 16.90 19.28 19.74
CA ALA A 710 15.54 19.68 19.41
C ALA A 710 15.04 19.07 18.09
N SER A 711 15.91 18.99 17.07
CA SER A 711 15.56 18.42 15.75
C SER A 711 15.28 16.93 15.81
N LEU A 712 16.02 16.17 16.62
CA LEU A 712 15.81 14.73 16.85
C LEU A 712 14.49 14.41 17.55
N ARG A 713 13.92 15.37 18.28
CA ARG A 713 12.61 15.23 18.96
C ARG A 713 11.44 15.84 18.16
N SER A 714 11.75 16.45 17.02
CA SER A 714 10.79 17.08 16.12
C SER A 714 10.68 16.32 14.80
N GLN A 715 9.73 16.72 13.95
CA GLN A 715 9.54 16.16 12.60
C GLN A 715 10.50 16.81 11.60
N THR A 716 11.78 16.45 11.68
CA THR A 716 12.82 16.98 10.79
C THR A 716 13.45 15.89 9.92
N LEU A 717 13.93 16.28 8.73
CA LEU A 717 14.67 15.36 7.86
C LEU A 717 15.96 14.87 8.52
N TYR A 718 16.61 15.68 9.37
CA TYR A 718 17.78 15.26 10.14
C TYR A 718 17.49 14.03 11.01
N ARG A 719 16.33 13.99 11.68
CA ARG A 719 15.89 12.82 12.46
C ARG A 719 15.79 11.58 11.57
N THR A 720 15.12 11.70 10.42
CA THR A 720 15.00 10.59 9.47
C THR A 720 16.35 10.12 8.96
N ILE A 721 17.23 11.03 8.56
CA ILE A 721 18.56 10.66 8.06
C ILE A 721 19.35 9.95 9.16
N SER A 722 19.40 10.52 10.36
CA SER A 722 20.10 9.95 11.51
C SER A 722 19.58 8.56 11.87
N GLY A 723 18.26 8.38 11.89
CA GLY A 723 17.62 7.13 12.24
C GLY A 723 17.91 6.02 11.23
N PHE A 724 17.75 6.28 9.93
CA PHE A 724 17.96 5.28 8.88
C PHE A 724 19.44 5.01 8.56
N MET A 725 20.34 5.95 8.86
CA MET A 725 21.79 5.68 8.81
C MET A 725 22.25 4.67 9.87
N ASN A 726 21.42 4.35 10.87
CA ASN A 726 21.68 3.22 11.77
C ASN A 726 21.73 1.87 11.04
N TYR A 727 21.17 1.72 9.83
CA TYR A 727 21.41 0.52 9.01
C TYR A 727 22.87 0.30 8.69
N SER A 728 23.59 1.37 8.32
CA SER A 728 25.04 1.30 8.08
C SER A 728 25.77 0.82 9.34
N ARG A 729 25.43 1.38 10.51
CA ARG A 729 26.01 0.97 11.80
C ARG A 729 25.68 -0.48 12.16
N ALA A 730 24.43 -0.90 11.95
CA ALA A 730 23.99 -2.27 12.21
C ALA A 730 24.73 -3.27 11.31
N ILE A 731 24.88 -2.99 10.01
CA ILE A 731 25.59 -3.86 9.07
C ILE A 731 27.07 -3.97 9.44
N LYS A 732 27.73 -2.85 9.77
CA LYS A 732 29.13 -2.85 10.27
C LYS A 732 29.28 -3.72 11.51
N LEU A 733 28.34 -3.58 12.46
CA LEU A 733 28.34 -4.34 13.71
C LEU A 733 28.15 -5.84 13.46
N LEU A 734 27.16 -6.22 12.65
CA LEU A 734 26.88 -7.62 12.32
C LEU A 734 28.04 -8.26 11.56
N TYR A 735 28.61 -7.58 10.56
CA TYR A 735 29.75 -8.06 9.80
C TYR A 735 30.99 -8.29 10.68
N ARG A 736 31.26 -7.34 11.60
CA ARG A 736 32.34 -7.46 12.57
C ARG A 736 32.15 -8.64 13.54
N VAL A 737 30.91 -8.88 13.98
CA VAL A 737 30.57 -9.97 14.91
C VAL A 737 30.66 -11.32 14.21
N GLU A 738 30.27 -11.41 12.94
CA GLU A 738 30.31 -12.64 12.13
C GLU A 738 31.71 -13.04 11.68
N ASN A 739 32.56 -12.05 11.37
CA ASN A 739 33.91 -12.26 10.85
C ASN A 739 34.99 -11.77 11.83
N PRO A 740 35.20 -12.45 12.96
CA PRO A 740 36.17 -12.05 13.98
C PRO A 740 37.62 -12.15 13.50
N GLU A 741 37.90 -12.98 12.48
CA GLU A 741 39.23 -13.08 11.86
C GLU A 741 39.67 -11.75 11.24
N ILE A 742 38.74 -10.98 10.66
CA ILE A 742 39.04 -9.65 10.10
C ILE A 742 39.61 -8.74 11.19
N VAL A 743 39.02 -8.77 12.40
CA VAL A 743 39.50 -8.00 13.54
C VAL A 743 40.91 -8.43 13.95
N GLN A 744 41.22 -9.73 13.87
CA GLN A 744 42.56 -10.26 14.17
C GLN A 744 43.59 -9.91 13.09
N MET A 745 43.21 -9.98 11.81
CA MET A 745 44.07 -9.65 10.67
C MET A 745 44.56 -8.21 10.72
N PHE A 746 43.73 -7.26 11.17
CA PHE A 746 44.13 -5.86 11.28
C PHE A 746 44.99 -5.56 12.52
N GLY A 747 45.21 -6.51 13.44
CA GLY A 747 46.29 -6.46 14.44
C GLY A 747 46.38 -5.19 15.31
N GLY A 748 45.28 -4.45 15.49
CA GLY A 748 45.25 -3.17 16.21
C GLY A 748 45.14 -1.91 15.33
N ASN A 749 45.21 -2.03 14.01
CA ASN A 749 44.92 -0.94 13.07
C ASN A 749 43.41 -0.68 12.97
N ALA A 750 42.89 0.14 13.89
CA ALA A 750 41.47 0.47 13.99
C ALA A 750 40.93 1.18 12.73
N GLU A 751 41.73 2.04 12.10
CA GLU A 751 41.33 2.77 10.89
C GLU A 751 41.18 1.84 9.68
N GLY A 752 42.13 0.91 9.51
CA GLY A 752 42.04 -0.10 8.45
C GLY A 752 40.82 -0.99 8.59
N LEU A 753 40.51 -1.42 9.82
CA LEU A 753 39.31 -2.18 10.12
C LEU A 753 38.04 -1.39 9.79
N GLU A 754 37.92 -0.15 10.26
CA GLU A 754 36.73 0.67 10.02
C GLU A 754 36.51 0.91 8.52
N ARG A 755 37.57 1.10 7.74
CA ARG A 755 37.49 1.26 6.28
C ARG A 755 36.94 0.02 5.58
N GLU A 756 37.34 -1.18 6.00
CA GLU A 756 36.77 -2.42 5.45
C GLU A 756 35.31 -2.63 5.87
N LEU A 757 34.96 -2.32 7.13
CA LEU A 757 33.56 -2.36 7.59
C LEU A 757 32.69 -1.37 6.79
N GLU A 758 33.19 -0.15 6.55
CA GLU A 758 32.55 0.85 5.70
C GLU A 758 32.33 0.38 4.28
N LYS A 759 33.35 -0.21 3.67
CA LYS A 759 33.27 -0.73 2.30
C LYS A 759 32.17 -1.79 2.19
N MET A 760 32.06 -2.68 3.18
CA MET A 760 31.00 -3.67 3.22
C MET A 760 29.63 -3.01 3.39
N ALA A 761 29.47 -2.13 4.38
CA ALA A 761 28.20 -1.44 4.63
C ALA A 761 27.73 -0.63 3.40
N ARG A 762 28.64 0.09 2.73
CA ARG A 762 28.36 0.83 1.48
C ARG A 762 27.98 -0.08 0.33
N ARG A 763 28.41 -1.35 0.31
CA ARG A 763 28.03 -2.32 -0.72
C ARG A 763 26.60 -2.80 -0.53
N LYS A 764 26.14 -2.98 0.72
CA LYS A 764 24.82 -3.54 1.03
C LYS A 764 23.71 -2.52 1.22
N PHE A 765 24.04 -1.31 1.67
CA PHE A 765 23.08 -0.28 2.00
C PHE A 765 23.37 1.03 1.28
N LYS A 766 22.31 1.62 0.72
CA LYS A 766 22.30 2.98 0.18
C LYS A 766 21.13 3.76 0.76
N PHE A 767 21.36 5.04 1.01
CA PHE A 767 20.31 5.98 1.41
C PHE A 767 20.22 7.09 0.37
N LEU A 768 19.11 7.09 -0.36
CA LEU A 768 18.79 8.04 -1.42
C LEU A 768 17.67 8.99 -0.95
N VAL A 769 18.00 10.27 -0.80
CA VAL A 769 17.04 11.33 -0.50
C VAL A 769 16.75 12.11 -1.78
N SER A 770 15.49 12.22 -2.15
CA SER A 770 15.05 12.93 -3.34
C SER A 770 14.64 14.36 -3.00
N MET A 771 15.56 15.31 -3.15
CA MET A 771 15.39 16.74 -2.88
C MET A 771 15.15 17.51 -4.19
N GLN A 772 13.96 17.36 -4.79
CA GLN A 772 13.66 17.97 -6.10
C GLN A 772 13.86 19.50 -6.17
N ARG A 773 13.79 20.20 -5.03
CA ARG A 773 13.94 21.66 -4.93
C ARG A 773 15.34 22.15 -4.57
N LEU A 774 16.34 21.26 -4.43
CA LEU A 774 17.69 21.63 -3.97
C LEU A 774 18.29 22.82 -4.73
N ALA A 775 18.14 22.86 -6.06
CA ALA A 775 18.65 23.96 -6.90
C ALA A 775 18.01 25.32 -6.60
N LYS A 776 16.85 25.33 -5.93
CA LYS A 776 16.02 26.50 -5.57
C LYS A 776 15.99 26.76 -4.05
N PHE A 777 16.88 26.15 -3.28
CA PHE A 777 16.99 26.34 -1.83
C PHE A 777 17.49 27.74 -1.48
N LYS A 778 17.03 28.27 -0.34
CA LYS A 778 17.58 29.48 0.27
C LYS A 778 18.97 29.19 0.87
N PRO A 779 19.83 30.21 1.10
CA PRO A 779 21.18 30.00 1.62
C PRO A 779 21.26 29.15 2.90
N HIS A 780 20.35 29.38 3.86
CA HIS A 780 20.31 28.60 5.12
C HIS A 780 19.85 27.14 4.93
N GLU A 781 18.99 26.87 3.93
CA GLU A 781 18.56 25.50 3.59
C GLU A 781 19.72 24.74 2.94
N LEU A 782 20.49 25.41 2.09
CA LEU A 782 21.69 24.86 1.47
C LEU A 782 22.78 24.55 2.51
N GLU A 783 22.99 25.44 3.48
CA GLU A 783 23.91 25.21 4.60
C GLU A 783 23.51 23.98 5.43
N ASN A 784 22.22 23.83 5.75
CA ASN A 784 21.71 22.66 6.45
C ASN A 784 21.85 21.37 5.62
N ALA A 785 21.65 21.43 4.30
CA ALA A 785 21.85 20.28 3.41
C ALA A 785 23.34 19.89 3.30
N GLU A 786 24.24 20.87 3.24
CA GLU A 786 25.69 20.64 3.25
C GLU A 786 26.16 20.06 4.60
N PHE A 787 25.58 20.50 5.71
CA PHE A 787 25.81 19.89 7.02
C PHE A 787 25.43 18.41 7.04
N LEU A 788 24.30 18.02 6.44
CA LEU A 788 23.91 16.61 6.32
C LEU A 788 24.95 15.78 5.55
N LEU A 789 25.44 16.29 4.42
CA LEU A 789 26.44 15.60 3.60
C LEU A 789 27.80 15.48 4.30
N ARG A 790 28.14 16.44 5.17
CA ARG A 790 29.35 16.36 6.02
C ARG A 790 29.19 15.36 7.15
N ALA A 791 28.04 15.36 7.83
CA ALA A 791 27.76 14.44 8.92
C ALA A 791 27.59 12.99 8.44
N TYR A 792 27.04 12.81 7.24
CA TYR A 792 26.77 11.51 6.62
C TYR A 792 27.29 11.49 5.17
N PRO A 793 28.61 11.27 4.95
CA PRO A 793 29.21 11.35 3.62
C PRO A 793 28.65 10.37 2.57
N ASP A 794 28.11 9.25 3.05
CA ASP A 794 27.54 8.20 2.19
C ASP A 794 26.08 8.44 1.80
N LEU A 795 25.45 9.50 2.34
CA LEU A 795 24.12 9.94 1.95
C LEU A 795 24.14 10.38 0.49
N GLN A 796 23.17 9.91 -0.28
CA GLN A 796 22.99 10.29 -1.67
C GLN A 796 21.79 11.22 -1.79
N ILE A 797 21.99 12.37 -2.43
CA ILE A 797 20.91 13.34 -2.68
C ILE A 797 20.68 13.40 -4.20
N ALA A 798 19.46 13.04 -4.61
CA ALA A 798 18.97 13.26 -5.96
C ALA A 798 18.22 14.59 -6.04
N TYR A 799 18.47 15.38 -7.08
CA TYR A 799 17.77 16.65 -7.31
C TYR A 799 17.59 16.94 -8.80
N LEU A 800 16.77 17.95 -9.10
CA LEU A 800 16.58 18.47 -10.45
C LEU A 800 17.52 19.64 -10.68
N ASP A 801 18.42 19.48 -11.65
CA ASP A 801 19.32 20.52 -12.13
C ASP A 801 18.75 21.15 -13.40
N GLU A 802 18.74 22.48 -13.47
CA GLU A 802 18.12 23.24 -14.54
C GLU A 802 19.19 24.07 -15.26
N GLU A 803 19.34 23.86 -16.57
CA GLU A 803 20.17 24.69 -17.44
C GLU A 803 19.30 25.60 -18.31
N PRO A 804 19.77 26.83 -18.61
CA PRO A 804 19.11 27.67 -19.58
C PRO A 804 19.04 26.99 -20.97
N PRO A 805 18.03 27.32 -21.77
CA PRO A 805 17.91 26.80 -23.14
C PRO A 805 19.10 27.24 -24.00
N LEU A 806 19.42 26.43 -25.03
CA LEU A 806 20.48 26.75 -26.00
C LEU A 806 20.05 27.88 -26.96
N THR A 807 18.76 27.93 -27.29
CA THR A 807 18.16 28.91 -28.20
C THR A 807 17.13 29.77 -27.46
N GLU A 808 17.10 31.08 -27.74
CA GLU A 808 16.08 31.97 -27.16
C GLU A 808 14.67 31.52 -27.57
N GLY A 809 13.82 31.18 -26.60
CA GLY A 809 12.45 30.71 -26.80
C GLY A 809 12.22 29.21 -26.55
N GLU A 810 13.26 28.40 -26.38
CA GLU A 810 13.14 26.98 -26.04
C GLU A 810 12.96 26.73 -24.53
N GLU A 811 12.47 25.54 -24.16
CA GLU A 811 12.33 25.11 -22.76
C GLU A 811 13.72 24.88 -22.12
N PRO A 812 13.88 25.15 -20.80
CA PRO A 812 15.12 24.86 -20.09
C PRO A 812 15.42 23.36 -20.10
N ARG A 813 16.69 23.00 -20.21
CA ARG A 813 17.12 21.60 -20.13
C ARG A 813 17.15 21.17 -18.68
N ILE A 814 16.43 20.09 -18.37
CA ILE A 814 16.31 19.57 -17.01
C ILE A 814 17.06 18.26 -16.92
N TYR A 815 17.86 18.11 -15.86
CA TYR A 815 18.62 16.91 -15.57
C TYR A 815 18.22 16.37 -14.20
N SER A 816 18.19 15.05 -14.09
CA SER A 816 18.22 14.38 -12.79
C SER A 816 19.68 14.18 -12.41
N ALA A 817 20.09 14.75 -11.28
CA ALA A 817 21.47 14.74 -10.81
C ALA A 817 21.58 14.05 -9.44
N LEU A 818 22.70 13.36 -9.21
CA LEU A 818 23.03 12.71 -7.94
C LEU A 818 24.33 13.29 -7.36
N ILE A 819 24.30 13.70 -6.10
CA ILE A 819 25.47 14.12 -5.32
C ILE A 819 25.60 13.28 -4.04
N ASP A 820 26.82 13.18 -3.53
CA ASP A 820 27.14 12.58 -2.22
C ASP A 820 28.19 13.45 -1.49
N GLY A 821 28.51 13.12 -0.23
CA GLY A 821 29.46 13.89 0.58
C GLY A 821 30.91 13.81 0.11
N HIS A 822 31.23 12.87 -0.78
CA HIS A 822 32.56 12.69 -1.37
C HIS A 822 32.74 13.48 -2.68
N CYS A 823 31.69 14.10 -3.19
CA CYS A 823 31.75 14.90 -4.42
C CYS A 823 32.59 16.18 -4.23
N GLU A 824 33.41 16.51 -5.23
CA GLU A 824 34.21 17.74 -5.27
C GLU A 824 33.32 18.99 -5.22
N ILE A 825 33.75 20.00 -4.46
CA ILE A 825 33.09 21.31 -4.39
C ILE A 825 33.67 22.18 -5.50
N LEU A 826 32.79 22.66 -6.38
CA LEU A 826 33.12 23.58 -7.47
C LEU A 826 33.27 25.02 -6.94
N ASP A 827 33.88 25.90 -7.73
CA ASP A 827 34.10 27.31 -7.39
C ASP A 827 32.81 28.08 -7.06
N ASN A 828 31.67 27.62 -7.58
CA ASN A 828 30.34 28.18 -7.30
C ASN A 828 29.75 27.72 -5.94
N GLY A 829 30.51 26.96 -5.14
CA GLY A 829 30.08 26.40 -3.86
C GLY A 829 29.15 25.18 -3.97
N ARG A 830 28.82 24.71 -5.18
CA ARG A 830 28.01 23.51 -5.42
C ARG A 830 28.89 22.28 -5.59
N ARG A 831 28.36 21.12 -5.22
CA ARG A 831 29.04 19.83 -5.46
C ARG A 831 28.89 19.40 -6.91
N ARG A 832 29.97 18.89 -7.51
CA ARG A 832 29.95 18.29 -8.84
C ARG A 832 29.09 17.01 -8.83
N PRO A 833 28.03 16.90 -9.65
CA PRO A 833 27.22 15.69 -9.71
C PRO A 833 28.02 14.46 -10.12
N LYS A 834 27.80 13.35 -9.43
CA LYS A 834 28.39 12.04 -9.75
C LYS A 834 27.75 11.42 -10.98
N PHE A 835 26.42 11.53 -11.05
CA PHE A 835 25.63 11.17 -12.22
C PHE A 835 24.75 12.35 -12.58
N ARG A 836 24.57 12.56 -13.87
CA ARG A 836 23.74 13.62 -14.44
C ARG A 836 23.07 13.08 -15.69
N VAL A 837 21.75 12.89 -15.64
CA VAL A 837 20.96 12.28 -16.71
C VAL A 837 19.97 13.30 -17.23
N GLN A 838 20.03 13.59 -18.52
CA GLN A 838 19.09 14.54 -19.16
C GLN A 838 17.69 13.93 -19.23
N LEU A 839 16.67 14.73 -18.96
CA LEU A 839 15.26 14.35 -19.03
C LEU A 839 14.61 15.02 -20.26
N SER A 840 13.56 14.40 -20.80
CA SER A 840 12.78 14.96 -21.94
C SER A 840 12.07 16.28 -21.65
N GLY A 841 12.06 16.73 -20.40
CA GLY A 841 11.36 17.93 -19.93
C GLY A 841 11.09 17.85 -18.43
N ASN A 842 10.24 18.75 -17.92
CA ASN A 842 9.89 18.78 -16.50
C ASN A 842 9.22 17.47 -16.05
N PRO A 843 9.84 16.69 -15.14
CA PRO A 843 9.27 15.42 -14.70
C PRO A 843 8.03 15.59 -13.82
N ILE A 844 7.79 16.78 -13.24
CA ILE A 844 6.72 17.00 -12.26
C ILE A 844 5.40 17.27 -13.00
N LEU A 845 4.71 16.20 -13.40
CA LEU A 845 3.40 16.29 -14.08
C LEU A 845 2.20 16.03 -13.13
N GLY A 846 2.41 15.25 -12.06
CA GLY A 846 1.39 14.84 -11.09
C GLY A 846 1.21 15.80 -9.91
N ASP A 847 0.99 15.22 -8.73
CA ASP A 847 0.83 15.92 -7.44
C ASP A 847 2.15 16.09 -6.68
N GLY A 848 3.29 15.66 -7.26
CA GLY A 848 4.63 15.96 -6.76
C GLY A 848 5.35 14.77 -6.12
N LYS A 849 4.77 14.08 -5.12
CA LYS A 849 5.49 13.01 -4.39
C LYS A 849 5.87 11.83 -5.30
N SER A 850 4.96 11.35 -6.14
CA SER A 850 5.24 10.27 -7.09
C SER A 850 6.25 10.64 -8.16
N ASP A 851 6.17 11.87 -8.71
CA ASP A 851 7.16 12.37 -9.67
C ASP A 851 8.54 12.54 -9.02
N ASN A 852 8.56 13.00 -7.75
CA ASN A 852 9.77 13.12 -6.94
C ASN A 852 10.45 11.75 -6.78
N GLN A 853 9.69 10.72 -6.44
CA GLN A 853 10.22 9.36 -6.40
C GLN A 853 10.69 8.87 -7.79
N ASN A 854 9.89 9.09 -8.84
CA ASN A 854 10.18 8.58 -10.19
C ASN A 854 11.48 9.12 -10.79
N HIS A 855 11.79 10.40 -10.62
CA HIS A 855 13.05 10.93 -11.15
C HIS A 855 14.27 10.40 -10.40
N ALA A 856 14.17 10.22 -9.07
CA ALA A 856 15.26 9.69 -8.26
C ALA A 856 15.48 8.18 -8.42
N LEU A 857 14.46 7.41 -8.81
CA LEU A 857 14.54 5.95 -8.95
C LEU A 857 15.71 5.50 -9.84
N ILE A 858 16.15 6.25 -10.85
CA ILE A 858 17.31 5.84 -11.68
C ILE A 858 18.62 5.63 -10.88
N PHE A 859 18.72 6.23 -9.70
CA PHE A 859 19.89 6.13 -8.83
C PHE A 859 19.80 5.03 -7.78
N TYR A 860 18.66 4.33 -7.65
CA TYR A 860 18.57 3.22 -6.68
C TYR A 860 19.56 2.11 -7.04
N ARG A 861 20.04 1.38 -6.03
CA ARG A 861 20.88 0.19 -6.22
C ARG A 861 20.44 -0.95 -5.32
N GLY A 862 20.57 -2.17 -5.82
CA GLY A 862 20.15 -3.39 -5.12
C GLY A 862 18.77 -3.89 -5.54
N GLU A 863 18.41 -5.03 -4.97
CA GLU A 863 17.22 -5.80 -5.29
C GLU A 863 15.95 -5.25 -4.62
N TYR A 864 16.10 -4.54 -3.50
CA TYR A 864 14.99 -4.05 -2.69
C TYR A 864 15.06 -2.54 -2.45
N ILE A 865 13.90 -1.91 -2.34
CA ILE A 865 13.74 -0.49 -1.99
C ILE A 865 12.85 -0.39 -0.75
N GLN A 866 13.29 0.35 0.26
CA GLN A 866 12.43 0.74 1.39
C GLN A 866 11.94 2.17 1.15
N LEU A 867 10.63 2.38 1.17
CA LEU A 867 10.05 3.71 1.01
C LEU A 867 9.75 4.32 2.38
N ILE A 868 10.26 5.52 2.59
CA ILE A 868 10.21 6.21 3.89
C ILE A 868 9.83 7.67 3.68
N ASP A 869 8.90 8.19 4.48
CA ASP A 869 8.58 9.61 4.50
C ASP A 869 9.63 10.42 5.29
N ALA A 870 9.81 11.71 4.95
CA ALA A 870 10.83 12.61 5.52
C ALA A 870 10.63 12.97 7.01
N ASN A 871 9.65 12.38 7.70
CA ASN A 871 9.36 12.58 9.11
C ASN A 871 9.29 11.25 9.91
N GLN A 872 9.90 10.20 9.37
CA GLN A 872 10.03 8.90 10.03
C GLN A 872 11.37 8.74 10.74
N ASP A 873 11.46 7.74 11.59
CA ASP A 873 12.64 7.44 12.39
C ASP A 873 12.88 5.93 12.48
N ASN A 874 14.12 5.53 12.74
CA ASN A 874 14.52 4.14 12.86
C ASN A 874 15.69 4.00 13.84
N TYR A 875 15.78 2.84 14.50
CA TYR A 875 16.68 2.65 15.63
C TYR A 875 17.68 1.55 15.38
N LEU A 876 18.81 1.58 16.09
CA LEU A 876 19.87 0.60 15.92
C LEU A 876 19.37 -0.84 16.14
N GLU A 877 18.62 -1.07 17.21
CA GLU A 877 18.06 -2.37 17.58
C GLU A 877 17.05 -2.92 16.55
N GLU A 878 16.31 -2.04 15.86
CA GLU A 878 15.42 -2.43 14.77
C GLU A 878 16.22 -2.71 13.48
N CYS A 879 17.24 -1.89 13.21
CA CYS A 879 18.13 -2.05 12.06
C CYS A 879 18.89 -3.39 12.06
N LEU A 880 19.15 -3.99 13.22
CA LEU A 880 19.78 -5.31 13.34
C LEU A 880 18.94 -6.44 12.71
N LYS A 881 17.63 -6.24 12.53
CA LYS A 881 16.71 -7.25 11.99
C LYS A 881 16.61 -7.23 10.46
N ILE A 882 17.33 -6.31 9.79
CA ILE A 882 17.20 -6.08 8.35
C ILE A 882 17.35 -7.35 7.50
N ARG A 883 18.27 -8.24 7.88
CA ARG A 883 18.52 -9.50 7.16
C ARG A 883 17.32 -10.43 7.16
N SER A 884 16.62 -10.49 8.29
CA SER A 884 15.39 -11.25 8.42
C SER A 884 14.24 -10.62 7.66
N VAL A 885 14.16 -9.27 7.63
CA VAL A 885 13.16 -8.55 6.84
C VAL A 885 13.35 -8.81 5.34
N LEU A 886 14.59 -8.77 4.84
CA LEU A 886 14.87 -9.10 3.43
C LEU A 886 14.61 -10.58 3.11
N ALA A 887 14.72 -11.48 4.08
CA ALA A 887 14.38 -12.88 3.90
C ALA A 887 12.87 -13.16 3.75
N GLU A 888 11.99 -12.23 4.16
CA GLU A 888 10.54 -12.35 3.96
C GLU A 888 10.13 -12.38 2.49
N PHE A 889 11.01 -11.93 1.58
CA PHE A 889 10.78 -11.96 0.14
C PHE A 889 10.83 -13.36 -0.48
N GLU A 890 11.34 -14.36 0.24
CA GLU A 890 11.37 -15.78 -0.17
C GLU A 890 12.18 -16.06 -1.45
N GLU A 891 12.98 -15.10 -1.93
CA GLU A 891 13.78 -15.22 -3.17
C GLU A 891 15.22 -15.69 -2.93
N LEU A 892 15.63 -15.84 -1.67
CA LEU A 892 17.02 -16.15 -1.29
C LEU A 892 17.40 -17.61 -1.52
N ASN A 893 16.42 -18.53 -1.50
CA ASN A 893 16.61 -19.93 -1.81
C ASN A 893 16.24 -20.18 -3.28
N VAL A 894 17.14 -19.86 -4.20
CA VAL A 894 16.90 -20.04 -5.64
C VAL A 894 16.78 -21.54 -5.94
N GLU A 895 15.65 -21.96 -6.52
CA GLU A 895 15.50 -23.34 -7.00
C GLU A 895 16.57 -23.64 -8.07
N GLN A 896 17.17 -24.83 -8.01
CA GLN A 896 18.22 -25.26 -8.96
C GLN A 896 17.69 -25.50 -10.39
N VAL A 897 16.40 -25.27 -10.65
CA VAL A 897 15.76 -25.49 -11.94
C VAL A 897 15.88 -24.23 -12.79
N ASN A 898 16.40 -24.38 -14.01
CA ASN A 898 16.48 -23.28 -14.97
C ASN A 898 15.05 -22.80 -15.34
N PRO A 899 14.68 -21.53 -15.07
CA PRO A 899 13.33 -21.02 -15.33
C PRO A 899 12.99 -20.94 -16.83
N TYR A 900 14.00 -21.02 -17.70
CA TYR A 900 13.84 -21.01 -19.16
C TYR A 900 13.82 -22.42 -19.77
N ALA A 901 13.70 -23.48 -18.97
CA ALA A 901 13.52 -24.83 -19.49
C ALA A 901 12.26 -24.92 -20.37
N PRO A 902 12.36 -25.26 -21.68
CA PRO A 902 11.22 -25.21 -22.61
C PRO A 902 10.01 -26.08 -22.23
N GLY A 903 10.25 -27.21 -21.56
CA GLY A 903 9.20 -28.13 -21.08
C GLY A 903 8.47 -27.67 -19.81
N LEU A 904 9.01 -26.69 -19.07
CA LEU A 904 8.42 -26.21 -17.82
C LEU A 904 7.34 -25.17 -18.14
N ARG A 905 6.08 -25.45 -17.82
CA ARG A 905 5.00 -24.46 -18.05
C ARG A 905 5.11 -23.32 -17.06
N TYR A 906 4.77 -22.10 -17.49
CA TYR A 906 4.73 -20.94 -16.60
C TYR A 906 3.91 -21.26 -15.36
N GLU A 907 2.67 -21.75 -15.49
CA GLU A 907 1.76 -22.08 -14.38
C GLU A 907 2.27 -23.15 -13.38
N GLU A 908 3.26 -23.95 -13.77
CA GLU A 908 3.85 -25.01 -12.95
C GLU A 908 5.06 -24.49 -12.14
N GLN A 909 5.50 -23.25 -12.37
CA GLN A 909 6.56 -22.61 -11.61
C GLN A 909 6.05 -22.18 -10.22
N THR A 910 6.74 -22.63 -9.18
CA THR A 910 6.52 -22.24 -7.77
C THR A 910 6.76 -20.75 -7.53
N THR A 911 7.57 -20.10 -8.38
CA THR A 911 7.98 -18.68 -8.30
C THR A 911 7.03 -17.68 -8.96
N ASN A 912 5.89 -18.13 -9.49
CA ASN A 912 4.94 -17.27 -10.22
C ASN A 912 4.32 -16.12 -9.42
N HIS A 913 4.35 -16.22 -8.10
CA HIS A 913 3.77 -15.25 -7.18
C HIS A 913 4.83 -14.75 -6.21
N PRO A 914 5.80 -13.93 -6.67
CA PRO A 914 6.82 -13.39 -5.79
C PRO A 914 6.19 -12.47 -4.74
N VAL A 915 6.86 -12.32 -3.61
CA VAL A 915 6.49 -11.31 -2.63
C VAL A 915 6.92 -9.97 -3.21
N ALA A 916 5.95 -9.15 -3.63
CA ALA A 916 6.25 -7.86 -4.24
C ALA A 916 6.54 -6.79 -3.16
N ILE A 917 5.87 -6.89 -2.02
CA ILE A 917 5.91 -5.89 -0.95
C ILE A 917 5.88 -6.60 0.41
N VAL A 918 6.76 -6.18 1.31
CA VAL A 918 6.79 -6.58 2.73
C VAL A 918 6.52 -5.33 3.54
N GLY A 919 5.32 -5.23 4.11
CA GLY A 919 4.94 -4.07 4.89
C GLY A 919 5.35 -4.17 6.36
N ALA A 920 5.75 -3.06 6.95
CA ALA A 920 6.23 -2.97 8.33
C ALA A 920 5.24 -2.24 9.25
N ARG A 921 5.48 -2.29 10.56
CA ARG A 921 4.68 -1.56 11.56
C ARG A 921 5.17 -0.13 11.71
N GLU A 922 4.25 0.73 12.13
CA GLU A 922 4.55 2.10 12.53
C GLU A 922 4.18 2.30 14.00
N TYR A 923 4.99 3.09 14.69
CA TYR A 923 4.62 3.62 16.00
C TYR A 923 4.72 5.15 15.97
N ILE A 924 3.76 5.83 16.61
CA ILE A 924 3.65 7.29 16.56
C ILE A 924 4.37 7.88 17.76
N PHE A 925 5.56 8.46 17.56
CA PHE A 925 6.35 9.01 18.67
C PHE A 925 5.81 10.35 19.20
N SER A 926 4.84 10.98 18.54
CA SER A 926 4.20 12.20 19.01
C SER A 926 2.93 11.96 19.84
N GLU A 927 2.59 10.71 20.17
CA GLU A 927 1.33 10.35 20.86
C GLU A 927 1.03 11.16 22.14
N ASN A 928 2.08 11.54 22.90
CA ASN A 928 1.97 12.23 24.19
C ASN A 928 1.62 13.73 24.10
N SER A 929 1.33 14.27 22.91
CA SER A 929 0.99 15.70 22.74
C SER A 929 -0.43 16.08 23.18
N GLY A 930 -1.30 15.13 23.58
CA GLY A 930 -2.64 15.38 24.14
C GLY A 930 -3.69 14.34 23.75
N VAL A 931 -4.93 14.47 24.23
CA VAL A 931 -6.04 13.49 24.00
C VAL A 931 -6.34 13.28 22.51
N LEU A 932 -6.32 14.35 21.72
CA LEU A 932 -6.51 14.25 20.26
C LEU A 932 -5.37 13.46 19.60
N GLY A 933 -4.16 13.61 20.15
CA GLY A 933 -2.95 12.90 19.79
C GLY A 933 -3.05 11.41 20.06
N ASP A 934 -3.45 11.06 21.27
CA ASP A 934 -3.67 9.69 21.73
C ASP A 934 -4.70 8.97 20.85
N VAL A 935 -5.87 9.57 20.59
CA VAL A 935 -6.89 8.96 19.71
C VAL A 935 -6.38 8.76 18.29
N ALA A 936 -5.66 9.74 17.72
CA ALA A 936 -5.10 9.63 16.39
C ALA A 936 -4.00 8.54 16.32
N ALA A 937 -3.12 8.47 17.31
CA ALA A 937 -2.07 7.47 17.42
C ALA A 937 -2.66 6.06 17.60
N GLY A 938 -3.65 5.90 18.49
CA GLY A 938 -4.34 4.63 18.72
C GLY A 938 -5.05 4.09 17.47
N LYS A 939 -5.59 4.98 16.62
CA LYS A 939 -6.15 4.60 15.31
C LYS A 939 -5.07 4.03 14.39
N GLU A 940 -3.92 4.69 14.27
CA GLU A 940 -2.81 4.23 13.42
C GLU A 940 -2.18 2.94 13.94
N GLN A 941 -2.01 2.82 15.27
CA GLN A 941 -1.52 1.61 15.92
C GLN A 941 -2.45 0.42 15.67
N THR A 942 -3.78 0.62 15.79
CA THR A 942 -4.79 -0.42 15.51
C THR A 942 -4.73 -0.87 14.05
N PHE A 943 -4.57 0.07 13.12
CA PHE A 943 -4.45 -0.22 11.70
C PHE A 943 -3.15 -0.99 11.37
N GLY A 944 -2.02 -0.50 11.86
CA GLY A 944 -0.68 -1.06 11.64
C GLY A 944 -0.44 -2.40 12.34
N THR A 945 -1.33 -2.82 13.24
CA THR A 945 -1.22 -4.09 13.97
C THR A 945 -2.41 -5.01 13.68
N LEU A 946 -3.55 -4.78 14.35
CA LEU A 946 -4.70 -5.68 14.33
C LEU A 946 -5.22 -5.91 12.90
N PHE A 947 -5.41 -4.82 12.14
CA PHE A 947 -5.90 -4.93 10.77
C PHE A 947 -4.84 -5.48 9.82
N ALA A 948 -3.63 -4.91 9.82
CA ALA A 948 -2.55 -5.34 8.94
C ALA A 948 -2.22 -6.83 9.07
N ARG A 949 -2.29 -7.39 10.28
CA ARG A 949 -2.07 -8.82 10.56
C ARG A 949 -3.03 -9.76 9.86
N THR A 950 -4.33 -9.46 9.94
CA THR A 950 -5.34 -10.31 9.33
C THR A 950 -5.41 -10.06 7.83
N LEU A 951 -5.36 -8.79 7.41
CA LEU A 951 -5.41 -8.40 6.00
C LEU A 951 -4.28 -8.99 5.18
N SER A 952 -3.06 -9.07 5.72
CA SER A 952 -1.94 -9.73 5.02
C SER A 952 -2.18 -11.23 4.84
N GLN A 953 -2.74 -11.92 5.84
CA GLN A 953 -3.00 -13.37 5.76
C GLN A 953 -4.06 -13.73 4.72
N ILE A 954 -5.16 -12.97 4.70
CA ILE A 954 -6.29 -13.25 3.82
C ILE A 954 -6.16 -12.56 2.44
N GLY A 955 -4.99 -11.98 2.15
CA GLY A 955 -4.69 -11.36 0.86
C GLY A 955 -5.47 -10.06 0.57
N GLY A 956 -5.79 -9.29 1.60
CA GLY A 956 -6.48 -7.99 1.52
C GLY A 956 -5.61 -6.76 1.76
N LYS A 957 -4.37 -6.92 2.26
CA LYS A 957 -3.43 -5.82 2.52
C LYS A 957 -2.93 -5.20 1.20
N LEU A 958 -2.79 -3.87 1.19
CA LEU A 958 -2.19 -3.10 0.10
C LEU A 958 -0.92 -2.37 0.59
N HIS A 959 -0.30 -1.62 -0.31
CA HIS A 959 0.81 -0.72 0.01
C HIS A 959 0.26 0.62 0.50
N TYR A 960 0.80 1.15 1.59
CA TYR A 960 0.37 2.41 2.19
C TYR A 960 1.48 3.47 2.22
N GLY A 961 2.47 3.34 1.35
CA GLY A 961 3.56 4.29 1.17
C GLY A 961 4.78 3.99 2.02
N HIS A 962 4.59 3.77 3.33
CA HIS A 962 5.68 3.58 4.27
C HIS A 962 5.26 2.72 5.48
N PRO A 963 6.20 2.07 6.20
CA PRO A 963 7.63 1.93 5.93
C PRO A 963 7.88 0.60 5.18
N ASP A 964 7.18 0.41 4.07
CA ASP A 964 7.15 -0.86 3.35
C ASP A 964 8.44 -1.06 2.53
N PHE A 965 8.88 -2.32 2.47
CA PHE A 965 9.93 -2.78 1.58
C PHE A 965 9.32 -3.32 0.29
N ILE A 966 9.97 -3.06 -0.83
CA ILE A 966 9.47 -3.38 -2.16
C ILE A 966 10.54 -4.13 -2.94
N ASN A 967 10.14 -5.18 -3.67
CA ASN A 967 10.97 -5.81 -4.69
C ASN A 967 11.13 -4.83 -5.87
N ALA A 968 12.34 -4.26 -6.01
CA ALA A 968 12.62 -3.21 -6.97
C ALA A 968 12.43 -3.71 -8.40
N THR A 969 12.92 -4.91 -8.70
CA THR A 969 12.82 -5.52 -10.04
C THR A 969 11.37 -5.76 -10.41
N PHE A 970 10.55 -6.27 -9.48
CA PHE A 970 9.15 -6.53 -9.75
C PHE A 970 8.36 -5.24 -10.02
N MET A 971 8.57 -4.20 -9.21
CA MET A 971 7.78 -2.96 -9.29
C MET A 971 8.24 -2.00 -10.38
N THR A 972 9.54 -1.80 -10.59
CA THR A 972 10.04 -0.88 -11.63
C THR A 972 9.72 -1.34 -13.05
N THR A 973 9.52 -2.64 -13.25
CA THR A 973 9.04 -3.24 -14.51
C THR A 973 7.52 -3.22 -14.67
N ARG A 974 6.77 -2.67 -13.69
CA ARG A 974 5.29 -2.65 -13.65
C ARG A 974 4.70 -1.27 -13.30
N GLY A 975 5.42 -0.21 -13.67
CA GLY A 975 4.96 1.17 -13.50
C GLY A 975 5.54 1.88 -12.27
N GLY A 976 6.55 1.31 -11.61
CA GLY A 976 7.29 1.98 -10.53
C GLY A 976 6.66 1.77 -9.15
N VAL A 977 7.05 2.64 -8.22
CA VAL A 977 6.68 2.52 -6.79
C VAL A 977 5.45 3.35 -6.40
N SER A 978 4.98 4.22 -7.29
CA SER A 978 3.81 5.10 -7.11
C SER A 978 3.25 5.50 -8.47
N LYS A 979 2.02 6.03 -8.55
CA LYS A 979 1.45 6.58 -9.79
C LYS A 979 1.31 8.11 -9.76
N ALA A 980 1.43 8.77 -10.91
CA ALA A 980 1.55 10.25 -10.95
C ALA A 980 0.51 10.99 -11.82
N GLN A 981 -0.74 10.51 -11.91
CA GLN A 981 -1.75 11.26 -12.66
C GLN A 981 -2.39 12.30 -11.75
N LYS A 982 -2.14 13.58 -12.05
CA LYS A 982 -2.58 14.71 -11.23
C LYS A 982 -4.08 14.67 -10.93
N GLY A 983 -4.44 14.80 -9.65
CA GLY A 983 -5.82 14.82 -9.18
C GLY A 983 -6.50 13.46 -9.06
N LEU A 984 -6.22 12.50 -9.96
CA LEU A 984 -6.79 11.14 -9.88
C LEU A 984 -6.00 10.27 -8.87
N HIS A 985 -4.67 10.39 -8.87
CA HIS A 985 -3.78 9.61 -8.02
C HIS A 985 -3.30 10.42 -6.79
N LEU A 986 -4.25 11.00 -6.05
CA LEU A 986 -3.97 11.71 -4.79
C LEU A 986 -3.33 10.84 -3.70
N ASN A 987 -3.68 9.54 -3.69
CA ASN A 987 -3.07 8.52 -2.85
C ASN A 987 -2.26 7.58 -3.75
N GLU A 988 -1.17 8.07 -4.29
CA GLU A 988 -0.34 7.43 -5.31
C GLU A 988 0.19 6.04 -4.91
N ASP A 989 0.52 5.88 -3.63
CA ASP A 989 1.20 4.69 -3.10
C ASP A 989 0.27 3.45 -3.18
N ILE A 990 -1.02 3.63 -2.90
CA ILE A 990 -1.98 2.51 -2.87
C ILE A 990 -2.17 1.86 -4.24
N TYR A 991 -1.98 2.63 -5.32
CA TYR A 991 -2.03 2.12 -6.69
C TYR A 991 -0.90 1.16 -6.98
N ALA A 992 0.28 1.33 -6.36
CA ALA A 992 1.37 0.36 -6.47
C ALA A 992 0.97 -0.97 -5.80
N GLY A 993 0.29 -0.92 -4.64
CA GLY A 993 -0.28 -2.10 -3.99
C GLY A 993 -1.36 -2.80 -4.84
N MET A 994 -2.26 -2.04 -5.46
CA MET A 994 -3.27 -2.58 -6.38
C MET A 994 -2.63 -3.21 -7.62
N ASN A 995 -1.64 -2.54 -8.23
CA ASN A 995 -0.89 -3.07 -9.37
C ASN A 995 -0.16 -4.37 -9.02
N ALA A 996 0.48 -4.46 -7.84
CA ALA A 996 1.12 -5.67 -7.38
C ALA A 996 0.10 -6.82 -7.27
N MET A 997 -1.06 -6.57 -6.65
CA MET A 997 -2.12 -7.57 -6.50
C MET A 997 -2.72 -8.04 -7.84
N LEU A 998 -2.94 -7.12 -8.78
CA LEU A 998 -3.52 -7.42 -10.11
C LEU A 998 -2.56 -8.23 -11.00
N ARG A 999 -1.24 -8.09 -10.79
CA ARG A 999 -0.16 -8.62 -11.66
C ARG A 999 0.65 -9.77 -11.04
N GLY A 1000 0.09 -10.53 -10.10
CA GLY A 1000 0.73 -11.74 -9.57
C GLY A 1000 1.47 -11.59 -8.24
N GLY A 1001 1.69 -10.36 -7.76
CA GLY A 1001 2.48 -10.10 -6.55
C GLY A 1001 1.72 -10.43 -5.25
N ARG A 1002 2.45 -10.98 -4.28
CA ARG A 1002 1.98 -11.12 -2.89
C ARG A 1002 2.43 -9.93 -2.04
N ILE A 1003 1.61 -9.54 -1.07
CA ILE A 1003 1.92 -8.49 -0.10
C ILE A 1003 1.91 -9.11 1.30
N LYS A 1004 3.07 -9.12 1.94
CA LYS A 1004 3.27 -9.63 3.30
C LYS A 1004 3.27 -8.50 4.32
N HIS A 1005 3.17 -8.86 5.60
CA HIS A 1005 3.35 -7.94 6.72
C HIS A 1005 4.22 -8.56 7.81
N CYS A 1006 5.28 -7.85 8.20
CA CYS A 1006 6.14 -8.25 9.32
C CYS A 1006 5.74 -7.51 10.60
N GLU A 1007 5.55 -8.26 11.69
CA GLU A 1007 5.13 -7.73 13.01
C GLU A 1007 6.32 -7.43 13.94
N TYR A 1008 7.49 -8.00 13.66
CA TYR A 1008 8.67 -7.93 14.51
C TYR A 1008 9.58 -6.73 14.21
N TYR A 1009 9.26 -5.97 13.17
CA TYR A 1009 10.01 -4.79 12.73
C TYR A 1009 9.08 -3.58 12.70
N GLN A 1010 9.54 -2.45 13.23
CA GLN A 1010 8.77 -1.21 13.27
C GLN A 1010 9.64 0.02 12.97
N CYS A 1011 9.02 1.07 12.44
CA CYS A 1011 9.61 2.40 12.30
C CYS A 1011 8.81 3.45 13.10
N GLY A 1012 9.49 4.52 13.51
CA GLY A 1012 8.85 5.68 14.10
C GLY A 1012 8.23 6.58 13.05
N LYS A 1013 7.07 7.16 13.35
CA LYS A 1013 6.41 8.16 12.51
C LYS A 1013 6.02 9.35 13.35
N GLY A 1014 6.41 10.55 12.90
CA GLY A 1014 5.95 11.79 13.48
C GLY A 1014 4.60 12.19 12.89
N ARG A 1015 3.71 12.70 13.75
CA ARG A 1015 2.43 13.28 13.35
C ARG A 1015 2.24 14.64 14.01
N ASP A 1016 1.76 15.60 13.22
CA ASP A 1016 1.25 16.87 13.71
C ASP A 1016 -0.17 16.67 14.25
N LEU A 1017 -0.32 16.80 15.57
CA LEU A 1017 -1.55 16.41 16.27
C LEU A 1017 -2.49 17.60 16.55
N GLY A 1018 -2.27 18.73 15.87
CA GLY A 1018 -3.20 19.85 15.85
C GLY A 1018 -4.48 19.51 15.07
N PHE A 1019 -5.63 20.00 15.52
CA PHE A 1019 -6.93 19.71 14.89
C PHE A 1019 -6.96 20.05 13.39
N GLY A 1020 -6.43 21.22 13.00
CA GLY A 1020 -6.36 21.61 11.59
C GLY A 1020 -5.52 20.66 10.73
N THR A 1021 -4.40 20.16 11.26
CA THR A 1021 -3.55 19.20 10.54
C THR A 1021 -4.20 17.82 10.44
N ILE A 1022 -4.87 17.36 11.50
CA ILE A 1022 -5.67 16.12 11.49
C ILE A 1022 -6.82 16.23 10.49
N LEU A 1023 -7.50 17.38 10.43
CA LEU A 1023 -8.59 17.62 9.48
C LEU A 1023 -8.07 17.61 8.04
N ASN A 1024 -6.93 18.26 7.77
CA ASN A 1024 -6.31 18.25 6.44
C ASN A 1024 -5.89 16.84 6.02
N PHE A 1025 -5.31 16.06 6.95
CA PHE A 1025 -4.94 14.68 6.72
C PHE A 1025 -6.15 13.78 6.42
N THR A 1026 -7.21 13.86 7.22
CA THR A 1026 -8.43 13.08 7.00
C THR A 1026 -9.15 13.49 5.72
N THR A 1027 -9.15 14.79 5.39
CA THR A 1027 -9.68 15.31 4.12
C THR A 1027 -8.91 14.76 2.92
N LYS A 1028 -7.57 14.75 2.98
CA LYS A 1028 -6.72 14.18 1.92
C LYS A 1028 -7.03 12.70 1.70
N ILE A 1029 -7.10 11.89 2.76
CA ILE A 1029 -7.42 10.47 2.65
C ILE A 1029 -8.84 10.26 2.11
N GLY A 1030 -9.82 11.00 2.61
CA GLY A 1030 -11.21 10.91 2.15
C GLY A 1030 -11.38 11.27 0.68
N ALA A 1031 -10.77 12.38 0.24
CA ALA A 1031 -10.78 12.82 -1.16
C ALA A 1031 -10.06 11.80 -2.06
N GLY A 1032 -8.88 11.34 -1.64
CA GLY A 1032 -8.14 10.33 -2.39
C GLY A 1032 -8.86 9.00 -2.52
N MET A 1033 -9.66 8.59 -1.53
CA MET A 1033 -10.54 7.43 -1.66
C MET A 1033 -11.71 7.66 -2.62
N GLY A 1034 -12.27 8.87 -2.63
CA GLY A 1034 -13.28 9.25 -3.62
C GLY A 1034 -12.76 9.10 -5.06
N GLU A 1035 -11.54 9.57 -5.32
CA GLU A 1035 -10.90 9.45 -6.64
C GLU A 1035 -10.51 8.00 -6.98
N GLN A 1036 -10.02 7.23 -5.99
CA GLN A 1036 -9.74 5.80 -6.16
C GLN A 1036 -10.96 4.99 -6.60
N MET A 1037 -12.16 5.30 -6.10
CA MET A 1037 -13.38 4.59 -6.48
C MET A 1037 -13.75 4.76 -7.96
N LEU A 1038 -13.25 5.81 -8.61
CA LEU A 1038 -13.44 6.06 -10.04
C LEU A 1038 -12.44 5.29 -10.90
N SER A 1039 -11.33 4.86 -10.30
CA SER A 1039 -10.20 4.24 -11.01
C SER A 1039 -10.56 2.89 -11.63
N ARG A 1040 -9.79 2.53 -12.67
CA ARG A 1040 -9.93 1.25 -13.38
C ARG A 1040 -9.47 0.06 -12.52
N GLU A 1041 -8.53 0.27 -11.61
CA GLU A 1041 -8.03 -0.73 -10.66
C GLU A 1041 -9.16 -1.22 -9.77
N TYR A 1042 -9.97 -0.30 -9.26
CA TYR A 1042 -11.18 -0.63 -8.48
C TYR A 1042 -12.21 -1.39 -9.31
N TYR A 1043 -12.37 -1.03 -10.59
CA TYR A 1043 -13.22 -1.80 -11.50
C TYR A 1043 -12.70 -3.23 -11.68
N TYR A 1044 -11.41 -3.44 -11.93
CA TYR A 1044 -10.84 -4.78 -12.07
C TYR A 1044 -10.93 -5.59 -10.77
N LEU A 1045 -10.51 -5.04 -9.64
CA LEU A 1045 -10.59 -5.73 -8.35
C LEU A 1045 -12.04 -6.06 -7.98
N GLY A 1046 -12.96 -5.10 -8.13
CA GLY A 1046 -14.38 -5.30 -7.83
C GLY A 1046 -15.06 -6.36 -8.70
N THR A 1047 -14.75 -6.36 -10.00
CA THR A 1047 -15.42 -7.24 -10.98
C THR A 1047 -14.72 -8.57 -11.23
N GLN A 1048 -13.49 -8.80 -10.71
CA GLN A 1048 -12.70 -10.00 -10.98
C GLN A 1048 -12.25 -10.78 -9.73
N LEU A 1049 -12.15 -10.15 -8.55
CA LEU A 1049 -11.71 -10.86 -7.34
C LEU A 1049 -12.67 -11.99 -6.93
N PRO A 1050 -12.15 -13.12 -6.41
CA PRO A 1050 -12.95 -14.13 -5.70
C PRO A 1050 -13.74 -13.51 -4.54
N VAL A 1051 -14.89 -14.09 -4.18
CA VAL A 1051 -15.85 -13.47 -3.25
C VAL A 1051 -15.26 -13.16 -1.87
N ASP A 1052 -14.46 -14.05 -1.31
CA ASP A 1052 -13.85 -13.90 0.02
C ASP A 1052 -12.83 -12.75 0.03
N ARG A 1053 -11.95 -12.70 -0.97
CA ARG A 1053 -10.99 -11.60 -1.14
C ARG A 1053 -11.67 -10.29 -1.54
N PHE A 1054 -12.74 -10.34 -2.32
CA PHE A 1054 -13.55 -9.20 -2.71
C PHE A 1054 -14.20 -8.53 -1.49
N LEU A 1055 -14.79 -9.34 -0.60
CA LEU A 1055 -15.39 -8.85 0.64
C LEU A 1055 -14.33 -8.18 1.52
N THR A 1056 -13.17 -8.81 1.69
CA THR A 1056 -12.04 -8.21 2.41
C THR A 1056 -11.60 -6.90 1.77
N PHE A 1057 -11.41 -6.88 0.46
CA PHE A 1057 -11.04 -5.66 -0.26
C PHE A 1057 -12.08 -4.56 -0.04
N TYR A 1058 -13.37 -4.86 -0.17
CA TYR A 1058 -14.43 -3.86 0.04
C TYR A 1058 -14.41 -3.31 1.47
N TYR A 1059 -14.53 -4.16 2.50
CA TYR A 1059 -14.66 -3.67 3.88
C TYR A 1059 -13.36 -3.10 4.47
N ALA A 1060 -12.20 -3.48 3.93
CA ALA A 1060 -10.91 -2.91 4.35
C ALA A 1060 -10.62 -1.54 3.73
N HIS A 1061 -11.08 -1.27 2.50
CA HIS A 1061 -10.75 -0.03 1.77
C HIS A 1061 -12.00 0.85 1.50
N PRO A 1062 -12.76 0.74 0.40
CA PRO A 1062 -13.88 1.66 0.11
C PRO A 1062 -15.01 1.58 1.15
N GLY A 1063 -15.32 0.38 1.62
CA GLY A 1063 -16.35 0.13 2.61
C GLY A 1063 -16.09 0.87 3.93
N PHE A 1064 -14.83 0.99 4.38
CA PHE A 1064 -14.49 1.78 5.57
C PHE A 1064 -15.03 3.21 5.47
N HIS A 1065 -14.78 3.88 4.34
CA HIS A 1065 -15.21 5.27 4.14
C HIS A 1065 -16.72 5.40 3.89
N LEU A 1066 -17.30 4.48 3.13
CA LEU A 1066 -18.74 4.47 2.86
C LEU A 1066 -19.55 4.19 4.13
N ASN A 1067 -19.08 3.31 5.00
CA ASN A 1067 -19.73 3.04 6.27
C ASN A 1067 -19.68 4.24 7.21
N ASN A 1068 -18.58 5.02 7.20
CA ASN A 1068 -18.55 6.29 7.96
C ASN A 1068 -19.62 7.28 7.47
N LEU A 1069 -19.86 7.34 6.15
CA LEU A 1069 -20.97 8.13 5.59
C LEU A 1069 -22.33 7.55 6.00
N PHE A 1070 -22.50 6.23 6.00
CA PHE A 1070 -23.74 5.60 6.46
C PHE A 1070 -23.99 5.79 7.96
N ILE A 1071 -22.96 5.86 8.81
CA ILE A 1071 -23.10 6.18 10.24
C ILE A 1071 -23.67 7.60 10.41
N GLN A 1072 -23.15 8.57 9.65
CA GLN A 1072 -23.67 9.94 9.70
C GLN A 1072 -25.12 10.00 9.17
N LEU A 1073 -25.39 9.31 8.06
CA LEU A 1073 -26.72 9.24 7.47
C LEU A 1073 -27.73 8.55 8.41
N SER A 1074 -27.34 7.47 9.09
CA SER A 1074 -28.23 6.75 10.00
C SER A 1074 -28.63 7.59 11.19
N LEU A 1075 -27.70 8.38 11.76
CA LEU A 1075 -28.00 9.34 12.83
C LEU A 1075 -28.99 10.42 12.36
N GLN A 1076 -28.77 10.99 11.16
CA GLN A 1076 -29.68 11.98 10.58
C GLN A 1076 -31.07 11.41 10.32
N MET A 1077 -31.15 10.21 9.74
CA MET A 1077 -32.40 9.51 9.45
C MET A 1077 -33.12 9.08 10.72
N PHE A 1078 -32.39 8.67 11.75
CA PHE A 1078 -32.92 8.35 13.07
C PHE A 1078 -33.55 9.58 13.72
N MET A 1079 -32.84 10.73 13.74
CA MET A 1079 -33.38 11.98 14.26
C MET A 1079 -34.61 12.45 13.47
N LEU A 1080 -34.58 12.36 12.13
CA LEU A 1080 -35.71 12.70 11.28
C LEU A 1080 -36.93 11.79 11.57
N THR A 1081 -36.69 10.50 11.77
CA THR A 1081 -37.74 9.53 12.13
C THR A 1081 -38.33 9.86 13.50
N LEU A 1082 -37.51 10.15 14.51
CA LEU A 1082 -37.97 10.52 15.85
C LEU A 1082 -38.80 11.81 15.85
N VAL A 1083 -38.39 12.82 15.09
CA VAL A 1083 -39.14 14.08 14.98
C VAL A 1083 -40.52 13.82 14.34
N ASN A 1084 -40.57 13.06 13.24
CA ASN A 1084 -41.82 12.75 12.56
C ASN A 1084 -42.73 11.82 13.40
N LEU A 1085 -42.14 10.88 14.15
CA LEU A 1085 -42.86 10.01 15.06
C LEU A 1085 -43.43 10.79 16.26
N SER A 1086 -42.67 11.73 16.82
CA SER A 1086 -43.11 12.61 17.89
C SER A 1086 -44.26 13.52 17.45
N SER A 1087 -44.16 14.10 16.25
CA SER A 1087 -45.25 14.88 15.64
C SER A 1087 -46.49 14.01 15.44
N LEU A 1088 -46.33 12.78 14.92
CA LEU A 1088 -47.44 11.84 14.78
C LEU A 1088 -48.08 11.51 16.13
N ALA A 1089 -47.27 11.24 17.15
CA ALA A 1089 -47.74 10.92 18.50
C ALA A 1089 -48.50 12.10 19.14
N HIS A 1090 -48.03 13.33 18.95
CA HIS A 1090 -48.66 14.55 19.46
C HIS A 1090 -50.05 14.80 18.83
N GLU A 1091 -50.15 14.67 17.52
CA GLU A 1091 -51.41 14.89 16.78
C GLU A 1091 -52.37 13.69 16.86
N SER A 1092 -51.86 12.52 17.26
CA SER A 1092 -52.67 11.32 17.43
C SER A 1092 -53.28 11.23 18.84
N ILE A 1093 -54.50 10.72 18.92
CA ILE A 1093 -55.10 10.37 20.21
C ILE A 1093 -54.52 9.02 20.63
N MET A 1094 -53.63 9.01 21.62
CA MET A 1094 -53.06 7.80 22.17
C MET A 1094 -54.13 7.00 22.92
N CYS A 1095 -54.55 5.86 22.37
CA CYS A 1095 -55.46 4.95 23.06
C CYS A 1095 -54.69 4.17 24.14
N ILE A 1096 -55.05 4.36 25.41
CA ILE A 1096 -54.52 3.55 26.52
C ILE A 1096 -55.22 2.19 26.46
N TYR A 1097 -54.53 1.18 25.94
CA TYR A 1097 -55.03 -0.20 25.95
C TYR A 1097 -54.85 -0.81 27.34
N ASP A 1098 -55.96 -0.98 28.06
CA ASP A 1098 -56.01 -1.71 29.33
C ASP A 1098 -56.62 -3.09 29.09
N ARG A 1099 -55.77 -4.14 29.12
CA ARG A 1099 -56.16 -5.53 28.87
C ARG A 1099 -57.25 -6.03 29.83
N ASN A 1100 -57.41 -5.39 30.99
CA ASN A 1100 -58.34 -5.78 32.05
C ASN A 1100 -59.62 -4.93 32.09
N ARG A 1101 -59.72 -3.86 31.30
CA ARG A 1101 -60.97 -3.11 31.11
C ARG A 1101 -61.62 -3.54 29.81
N THR A 1102 -62.83 -4.07 29.90
CA THR A 1102 -63.71 -4.20 28.73
C THR A 1102 -63.95 -2.81 28.16
N SER A 1103 -63.48 -2.58 26.94
CA SER A 1103 -63.68 -1.36 26.17
C SER A 1103 -65.18 -1.08 26.00
N VAL A 1104 -65.66 -0.01 26.61
CA VAL A 1104 -66.92 0.66 26.26
C VAL A 1104 -66.61 1.76 25.26
#